data_AF-A0A2D2CYY5-F1
#
_entry.id   AF-A0A2D2CYY5-F1
#
_cell.length_a   1.000
_cell.length_b   1.000
_cell.length_c   1.000
_cell.angle_alpha   90.00
_cell.angle_beta   90.00
_cell.angle_gamma   90.00
#
_symmetry.space_group_name_H-M   'P 1'
#
loop_
_entity.id
_entity.type
_entity.pdbx_description
1 polymer ?
#
loop_
_entity_poly.entity_id
_entity_poly.type
_entity_poly.pdbx_seq_one_letter_code
_entity_poly.pdbx_strand_id
1 'polypeptide(L)'
;MTEPERIELEIVLRSGDIAKVATPFVVCPHYEGLPLAGAAKAFDRLADSWLARALELGMISLTLGRIFPITLKQFVAEPLPVEMLLLVGMGEPGAMTADDLRFLFSNVTIAVEAMGGKSFASALVGTRRKEFSIDTAVRAFVEGVIDGHQRLVAIAAQSPRKGERLATTAKRVLSVTLVIDDERKFAEIEEAFGRTAEDVAAELLVTTRRGEPLAPGPGEVGDDAEERDEEELVTLLRVTRRSGPAIPGSRPEFDIYEFSAACDRAVVALREHEVSRFLLQRIPERLITARNPGLRDRLARFLQALVAPRDFEGLLTAADCVTVEVDEAAARIPWEMMAHRTQSGRTRYLGGQILISRQMRTAAGPPPSSPPPLNRQLRILVVADPASGELALPKAREEGWAVVDMIERACRAWEGVYDFRVTIRVGSAQDGDPELERRLGRYAALDGRFVQSAAACEPVEIAMLLVDEQFDLVHYAGHGFFDEARRAAGWVLDRGYRVTARDLFCVRQVPRLVFANACYSSVVPENAVEPSDGAGQRSRLVGAAQAFFARGIPNYIGAGWAVDDYWGRVFAEQFYARALGLSTKAGAAAREPDTIGKALLGARRTTFQMSGDDCATWAAYQHYGRAQDRLLARAGAPHPSSDREAEPPGESVAAAVAAEASAGEGRGEGDEGAELVYFNGVDAETGRYAVAPMSVAELGKIARARPNVGAFAVTRGEQARSFGLPPGVDYGKIEEAGWGVIFFEAASLDVADALKPLLDRRKAQAGALFKTLSYKRGEETREWRRRYNVTPGSLDPQAVPYYLLIVGPPDQIPFEFQYLLGVDFAVGRLAFDQIADYERYAASIVAYEQPGSAPINGKEVVYWGTRHPGDEATDLSATELVTPLARGVAGATPRLAKPVNEECAFAERLLLGDNATKAALVATLRGPKPPALLFTASHGMEVGSGRPHQREIQGALLCQDWQGFGRIGPDAYMAAADVPDDANVHGLMAFFFACFGGGTPDLDQFLLDPDQAGRLQPLAPQPFIAALPQRLLAHPAGGALAVVAHVDRAWGYSIRPPKSTAAQIGPFRESLNYVMRGEPVGHAVKDQFGGHFASLSTTLLSAVSPTAAAASRMSDKDLVAYWLQRNDAQNYVTLGDPAARLRVDALT
;
A
#
# COMPACT_ATOMS: atom_id res chain seq x y z
N MET A 1 45.89 16.77 -26.46
CA MET A 1 44.55 17.01 -25.92
C MET A 1 43.60 17.04 -27.10
N THR A 2 42.84 15.97 -27.31
CA THR A 2 41.75 15.92 -28.31
C THR A 2 40.60 16.80 -27.80
N GLU A 3 40.02 17.63 -28.67
CA GLU A 3 38.82 18.42 -28.33
C GLU A 3 37.69 17.52 -27.80
N PRO A 4 36.86 17.99 -26.84
CA PRO A 4 35.69 17.23 -26.41
C PRO A 4 34.72 17.05 -27.59
N GLU A 5 34.32 15.81 -27.86
CA GLU A 5 33.26 15.47 -28.82
C GLU A 5 31.96 16.19 -28.40
N ARG A 6 31.43 17.06 -29.27
CA ARG A 6 30.19 17.82 -29.01
C ARG A 6 28.97 16.96 -29.33
N ILE A 7 27.90 17.13 -28.56
CA ILE A 7 26.61 16.48 -28.82
C ILE A 7 25.94 17.18 -30.02
N GLU A 8 25.28 16.44 -30.92
CA GLU A 8 24.55 17.01 -32.06
C GLU A 8 23.04 16.79 -31.92
N LEU A 9 22.26 17.88 -31.92
CA LEU A 9 20.79 17.89 -31.84
C LEU A 9 20.18 18.59 -33.07
N GLU A 10 19.32 17.88 -33.79
CA GLU A 10 18.54 18.42 -34.90
C GLU A 10 17.09 18.62 -34.46
N ILE A 11 16.57 19.84 -34.60
CA ILE A 11 15.18 20.20 -34.31
C ILE A 11 14.42 20.41 -35.63
N VAL A 12 13.32 19.67 -35.81
CA VAL A 12 12.43 19.79 -36.97
C VAL A 12 11.07 20.29 -36.51
N LEU A 13 10.67 21.49 -36.93
CA LEU A 13 9.36 22.06 -36.62
C LEU A 13 8.31 21.64 -37.65
N ARG A 14 7.17 21.11 -37.21
CA ARG A 14 6.03 20.73 -38.07
C ARG A 14 4.69 21.11 -37.44
N SER A 15 3.65 21.25 -38.25
CA SER A 15 2.25 21.44 -37.86
C SER A 15 1.42 20.20 -38.21
N GLY A 16 0.28 19.98 -37.55
CA GLY A 16 -0.67 18.89 -37.84
C GLY A 16 -0.75 17.81 -36.75
N ASP A 17 -1.30 16.63 -37.08
CA ASP A 17 -1.52 15.53 -36.13
C ASP A 17 -0.22 14.76 -35.82
N ILE A 18 0.22 14.78 -34.56
CA ILE A 18 1.41 14.08 -34.09
C ILE A 18 1.33 12.55 -34.27
N ALA A 19 0.13 11.97 -34.33
CA ALA A 19 -0.05 10.54 -34.59
C ALA A 19 0.34 10.14 -36.03
N LYS A 20 0.49 11.11 -36.94
CA LYS A 20 0.91 10.90 -38.34
C LYS A 20 2.41 11.10 -38.58
N VAL A 21 3.18 11.43 -37.54
CA VAL A 21 4.61 11.71 -37.68
C VAL A 21 5.40 10.41 -37.91
N ALA A 22 6.37 10.44 -38.82
CA ALA A 22 7.20 9.29 -39.15
C ALA A 22 8.42 9.20 -38.21
N THR A 23 8.23 8.62 -37.02
CA THR A 23 9.28 8.46 -36.01
C THR A 23 9.04 7.20 -35.16
N PRO A 24 10.09 6.49 -34.70
CA PRO A 24 9.92 5.32 -33.84
C PRO A 24 9.32 5.65 -32.46
N PHE A 25 9.58 6.85 -31.91
CA PHE A 25 9.14 7.23 -30.56
C PHE A 25 8.33 8.53 -30.57
N VAL A 26 7.12 8.52 -29.98
CA VAL A 26 6.37 9.74 -29.70
C VAL A 26 6.29 9.95 -28.20
N VAL A 27 6.61 11.15 -27.74
CA VAL A 27 6.63 11.54 -26.33
C VAL A 27 5.39 12.38 -26.05
N CYS A 28 4.51 11.87 -25.19
CA CYS A 28 3.29 12.55 -24.74
C CYS A 28 3.35 12.81 -23.23
N PRO A 29 3.76 14.01 -22.82
CA PRO A 29 3.71 14.41 -21.42
C PRO A 29 2.27 14.67 -20.96
N HIS A 30 1.91 14.21 -19.77
CA HIS A 30 0.57 14.38 -19.21
C HIS A 30 0.61 14.56 -17.68
N TYR A 31 -0.28 15.43 -17.17
CA TYR A 31 -0.41 15.68 -15.73
C TYR A 31 -1.20 14.58 -15.03
N GLU A 32 -0.80 14.29 -13.79
CA GLU A 32 -1.52 13.37 -12.92
C GLU A 32 -2.89 13.97 -12.54
N GLY A 33 -3.94 13.13 -12.59
CA GLY A 33 -5.31 13.53 -12.22
C GLY A 33 -6.08 14.31 -13.30
N LEU A 34 -5.44 14.77 -14.38
CA LEU A 34 -6.15 15.33 -15.53
C LEU A 34 -6.56 14.25 -16.53
N PRO A 35 -7.74 14.35 -17.17
CA PRO A 35 -8.10 13.45 -18.27
C PRO A 35 -7.15 13.66 -19.46
N LEU A 36 -6.93 12.61 -20.26
CA LEU A 36 -6.08 12.69 -21.45
C LEU A 36 -6.61 13.74 -22.43
N ALA A 37 -5.72 14.60 -22.92
CA ALA A 37 -6.02 15.69 -23.84
C ALA A 37 -4.94 15.83 -24.93
N GLY A 38 -5.24 16.53 -26.03
CA GLY A 38 -4.30 16.79 -27.12
C GLY A 38 -3.65 15.51 -27.68
N ALA A 39 -2.33 15.52 -27.81
CA ALA A 39 -1.54 14.42 -28.36
C ALA A 39 -1.85 13.06 -27.69
N ALA A 40 -1.90 13.02 -26.36
CA ALA A 40 -2.19 11.79 -25.63
C ALA A 40 -3.61 11.28 -25.90
N LYS A 41 -4.58 12.18 -26.12
CA LYS A 41 -5.96 11.80 -26.46
C LYS A 41 -6.09 11.22 -27.86
N ALA A 42 -5.31 11.71 -28.81
CA ALA A 42 -5.26 11.13 -30.16
C ALA A 42 -4.82 9.65 -30.12
N PHE A 43 -3.77 9.34 -29.34
CA PHE A 43 -3.35 7.95 -29.14
C PHE A 43 -4.33 7.12 -28.30
N ASP A 44 -5.01 7.73 -27.32
CA ASP A 44 -6.04 7.06 -26.53
C ASP A 44 -7.25 6.64 -27.39
N ARG A 45 -7.63 7.46 -28.39
CA ARG A 45 -8.63 7.09 -29.39
C ARG A 45 -8.19 5.91 -30.24
N LEU A 46 -6.92 5.89 -30.69
CA LEU A 46 -6.34 4.76 -31.41
C LEU A 46 -6.28 3.50 -30.56
N ALA A 47 -6.15 3.65 -29.24
CA ALA A 47 -6.11 2.57 -28.26
C ALA A 47 -7.48 2.23 -27.65
N ASP A 48 -8.60 2.67 -28.25
CA ASP A 48 -9.96 2.44 -27.75
C ASP A 48 -10.14 2.77 -26.26
N SER A 49 -9.66 3.94 -25.85
CA SER A 49 -9.68 4.45 -24.47
C SER A 49 -8.87 3.62 -23.46
N TRP A 50 -8.01 2.70 -23.93
CA TRP A 50 -7.19 1.87 -23.06
C TRP A 50 -6.21 2.68 -22.23
N LEU A 51 -5.66 3.78 -22.74
CA LEU A 51 -4.72 4.62 -21.98
C LEU A 51 -5.41 5.29 -20.80
N ALA A 52 -6.60 5.86 -21.03
CA ALA A 52 -7.43 6.42 -19.98
C ALA A 52 -7.77 5.36 -18.91
N ARG A 53 -8.08 4.13 -19.33
CA ARG A 53 -8.39 3.02 -18.42
C ARG A 53 -7.17 2.50 -17.65
N ALA A 54 -6.00 2.46 -18.28
CA ALA A 54 -4.76 2.07 -17.61
C ALA A 54 -4.38 3.11 -16.53
N LEU A 55 -4.65 4.39 -16.77
CA LEU A 55 -4.53 5.44 -15.76
C LEU A 55 -5.56 5.27 -14.61
N GLU A 56 -6.78 4.83 -14.91
CA GLU A 56 -7.83 4.55 -13.91
C GLU A 56 -7.49 3.40 -12.98
N LEU A 57 -6.98 2.32 -13.55
CA LEU A 57 -6.61 1.13 -12.80
C LEU A 57 -5.29 1.32 -12.03
N GLY A 58 -4.69 2.51 -12.06
CA GLY A 58 -3.39 2.80 -11.45
C GLY A 58 -2.23 2.04 -12.09
N MET A 59 -2.42 1.49 -13.30
CA MET A 59 -1.39 0.75 -14.04
C MET A 59 -0.29 1.69 -14.54
N ILE A 60 -0.62 2.95 -14.78
CA ILE A 60 0.30 3.98 -15.24
C ILE A 60 0.36 5.10 -14.20
N SER A 61 1.56 5.40 -13.69
CA SER A 61 1.80 6.57 -12.84
C SER A 61 2.31 7.74 -13.69
N LEU A 62 1.69 8.90 -13.51
CA LEU A 62 2.09 10.16 -14.16
C LEU A 62 2.87 11.09 -13.22
N THR A 63 3.51 10.52 -12.19
CA THR A 63 4.46 11.26 -11.34
C THR A 63 5.61 11.83 -12.17
N LEU A 64 6.10 13.01 -11.78
CA LEU A 64 7.06 13.78 -12.57
C LEU A 64 8.27 12.94 -13.02
N GLY A 65 8.53 12.94 -14.33
CA GLY A 65 9.68 12.29 -14.96
C GLY A 65 9.58 10.76 -15.06
N ARG A 66 8.45 10.14 -14.68
CA ARG A 66 8.16 8.74 -14.99
C ARG A 66 7.84 8.59 -16.47
N ILE A 67 8.34 7.52 -17.09
CA ILE A 67 8.10 7.22 -18.50
C ILE A 67 7.46 5.84 -18.57
N PHE A 68 6.30 5.77 -19.23
CA PHE A 68 5.58 4.52 -19.47
C PHE A 68 5.58 4.20 -20.98
N PRO A 69 6.40 3.24 -21.43
CA PRO A 69 6.46 2.87 -22.84
C PRO A 69 5.29 1.96 -23.23
N ILE A 70 4.60 2.32 -24.32
CA ILE A 70 3.44 1.60 -24.84
C ILE A 70 3.69 1.25 -26.30
N THR A 71 3.66 -0.04 -26.62
CA THR A 71 3.75 -0.51 -28.00
C THR A 71 2.38 -0.39 -28.67
N LEU A 72 2.30 0.38 -29.76
CA LEU A 72 1.01 0.65 -30.42
C LEU A 72 0.52 -0.49 -31.32
N LYS A 73 1.41 -1.41 -31.73
CA LYS A 73 1.12 -2.53 -32.65
C LYS A 73 -0.05 -3.44 -32.20
N GLN A 74 -0.34 -3.48 -30.91
CA GLN A 74 -1.42 -4.31 -30.34
C GLN A 74 -2.79 -3.64 -30.35
N PHE A 75 -2.88 -2.34 -30.67
CA PHE A 75 -4.11 -1.57 -30.61
C PHE A 75 -4.68 -1.18 -31.99
N VAL A 76 -3.87 -1.30 -33.05
CA VAL A 76 -4.26 -0.90 -34.41
C VAL A 76 -4.07 -2.04 -35.39
N ALA A 77 -5.02 -2.20 -36.31
CA ALA A 77 -4.98 -3.24 -37.34
C ALA A 77 -3.98 -2.92 -38.46
N GLU A 78 -3.74 -1.64 -38.74
CA GLU A 78 -2.77 -1.16 -39.72
C GLU A 78 -1.48 -0.68 -39.03
N PRO A 79 -0.30 -0.94 -39.62
CA PRO A 79 0.96 -0.48 -39.05
C PRO A 79 1.03 1.05 -39.06
N LEU A 80 1.03 1.65 -37.87
CA LEU A 80 1.31 3.07 -37.69
C LEU A 80 2.79 3.37 -37.95
N PRO A 81 3.12 4.58 -38.46
CA PRO A 81 4.50 5.03 -38.59
C PRO A 81 5.20 5.26 -37.23
N VAL A 82 4.44 5.21 -36.13
CA VAL A 82 4.90 5.31 -34.74
C VAL A 82 4.95 3.91 -34.12
N GLU A 83 6.12 3.48 -33.65
CA GLU A 83 6.28 2.15 -33.04
C GLU A 83 5.92 2.15 -31.54
N MET A 84 6.36 3.19 -30.81
CA MET A 84 6.22 3.27 -29.36
C MET A 84 5.80 4.67 -28.90
N LEU A 85 4.74 4.70 -28.07
CA LEU A 85 4.32 5.88 -27.34
C LEU A 85 4.98 5.90 -25.96
N LEU A 86 5.68 6.99 -25.63
CA LEU A 86 6.22 7.25 -24.31
C LEU A 86 5.27 8.22 -23.60
N LEU A 87 4.39 7.69 -22.74
CA LEU A 87 3.55 8.52 -21.88
C LEU A 87 4.40 8.98 -20.70
N VAL A 88 4.58 10.30 -20.55
CA VAL A 88 5.52 10.87 -19.58
C VAL A 88 4.77 11.63 -18.50
N GLY A 89 5.05 11.32 -17.24
CA GLY A 89 4.44 11.97 -16.10
C GLY A 89 4.94 13.40 -15.91
N MET A 90 4.02 14.36 -15.86
CA MET A 90 4.29 15.77 -15.55
C MET A 90 4.10 16.07 -14.05
N GLY A 91 3.72 15.10 -13.23
CA GLY A 91 3.42 15.32 -11.81
C GLY A 91 2.09 16.05 -11.60
N GLU A 92 1.99 16.78 -10.49
CA GLU A 92 0.77 17.52 -10.15
C GLU A 92 0.64 18.80 -10.98
N PRO A 93 -0.56 19.11 -11.51
CA PRO A 93 -0.81 20.38 -12.18
C PRO A 93 -0.43 21.59 -11.33
N GLY A 94 0.31 22.53 -11.91
CA GLY A 94 0.63 23.82 -11.27
C GLY A 94 1.85 23.82 -10.36
N ALA A 95 2.49 22.66 -10.17
CA ALA A 95 3.78 22.55 -9.50
C ALA A 95 4.98 22.56 -10.48
N MET A 96 4.73 22.50 -11.79
CA MET A 96 5.76 22.36 -12.82
C MET A 96 6.64 23.62 -12.91
N THR A 97 7.94 23.44 -12.67
CA THR A 97 8.98 24.46 -12.85
C THR A 97 9.81 24.20 -14.11
N ALA A 98 10.67 25.15 -14.48
CA ALA A 98 11.62 24.95 -15.59
C ALA A 98 12.61 23.80 -15.29
N ASP A 99 13.01 23.62 -14.02
CA ASP A 99 13.89 22.53 -13.59
C ASP A 99 13.19 21.16 -13.67
N ASP A 100 11.89 21.13 -13.38
CA ASP A 100 11.07 19.91 -13.53
C ASP A 100 10.95 19.50 -15.01
N LEU A 101 10.82 20.49 -15.91
CA LEU A 101 10.78 20.25 -17.35
C LEU A 101 12.15 19.76 -17.87
N ARG A 102 13.25 20.34 -17.38
CA ARG A 102 14.61 19.89 -17.65
C ARG A 102 14.82 18.45 -17.19
N PHE A 103 14.38 18.12 -15.97
CA PHE A 103 14.43 16.76 -15.43
C PHE A 103 13.61 15.77 -16.27
N LEU A 104 12.40 16.16 -16.70
CA LEU A 104 11.54 15.34 -17.56
C LEU A 104 12.25 14.97 -18.86
N PHE A 105 12.80 15.95 -19.57
CA PHE A 105 13.49 15.70 -20.83
C PHE A 105 14.86 15.02 -20.67
N SER A 106 15.51 15.17 -19.52
CA SER A 106 16.68 14.34 -19.17
C SER A 106 16.34 12.85 -19.15
N ASN A 107 15.23 12.47 -18.51
CA ASN A 107 14.80 11.07 -18.47
C ASN A 107 14.34 10.57 -19.86
N VAL A 108 13.66 11.42 -20.65
CA VAL A 108 13.20 11.07 -22.00
C VAL A 108 14.38 10.79 -22.92
N THR A 109 15.40 11.65 -22.90
CA THR A 109 16.62 11.48 -23.70
C THR A 109 17.32 10.17 -23.35
N ILE A 110 17.51 9.87 -22.06
CA ILE A 110 18.09 8.60 -21.61
C ILE A 110 17.28 7.42 -22.13
N ALA A 111 15.95 7.46 -22.02
CA ALA A 111 15.09 6.36 -22.44
C ALA A 111 15.18 6.11 -23.94
N VAL A 112 15.04 7.16 -24.76
CA VAL A 112 15.08 7.05 -26.24
C VAL A 112 16.44 6.53 -26.69
N GLU A 113 17.54 7.12 -26.21
CA GLU A 113 18.89 6.72 -26.62
C GLU A 113 19.24 5.31 -26.10
N ALA A 114 18.87 4.94 -24.86
CA ALA A 114 19.11 3.60 -24.32
C ALA A 114 18.34 2.50 -25.08
N MET A 115 17.16 2.82 -25.62
CA MET A 115 16.39 1.94 -26.51
C MET A 115 16.97 1.89 -27.94
N GLY A 116 17.99 2.70 -28.25
CA GLY A 116 18.63 2.77 -29.56
C GLY A 116 17.90 3.68 -30.55
N GLY A 117 16.97 4.51 -30.08
CA GLY A 117 16.30 5.54 -30.86
C GLY A 117 17.27 6.63 -31.31
N LYS A 118 17.06 7.13 -32.52
CA LYS A 118 17.79 8.28 -33.09
C LYS A 118 16.89 9.50 -33.29
N SER A 119 15.59 9.30 -33.16
CA SER A 119 14.62 10.37 -33.26
C SER A 119 13.40 10.11 -32.42
N PHE A 120 12.77 11.18 -31.97
CA PHE A 120 11.46 11.16 -31.37
C PHE A 120 10.66 12.41 -31.75
N ALA A 121 9.35 12.38 -31.59
CA ALA A 121 8.51 13.56 -31.71
C ALA A 121 7.84 13.92 -30.40
N SER A 122 7.60 15.22 -30.18
CA SER A 122 6.85 15.72 -29.04
C SER A 122 6.20 17.07 -29.36
N ALA A 123 5.30 17.52 -28.50
CA ALA A 123 4.86 18.91 -28.49
C ALA A 123 5.83 19.77 -27.66
N LEU A 124 5.84 21.09 -27.87
CA LEU A 124 6.59 22.00 -27.00
C LEU A 124 5.88 22.18 -25.65
N VAL A 125 6.30 21.40 -24.67
CA VAL A 125 5.68 21.28 -23.34
C VAL A 125 5.65 22.60 -22.59
N GLY A 126 4.55 22.88 -21.90
CA GLY A 126 4.35 24.07 -21.06
C GLY A 126 4.02 25.36 -21.80
N THR A 127 4.11 25.40 -23.13
CA THR A 127 3.73 26.59 -23.92
C THR A 127 2.24 26.63 -24.28
N ARG A 128 1.55 25.48 -24.34
CA ARG A 128 0.10 25.38 -24.62
C ARG A 128 -0.76 25.99 -23.51
N ARG A 129 -0.40 25.74 -22.24
CA ARG A 129 -1.11 26.23 -21.03
C ARG A 129 -0.57 27.56 -20.50
N LYS A 130 0.37 28.19 -21.24
CA LYS A 130 1.10 29.41 -20.83
C LYS A 130 1.79 29.27 -19.46
N GLU A 131 2.27 28.07 -19.14
CA GLU A 131 3.05 27.81 -17.93
C GLU A 131 4.45 28.43 -18.06
N PHE A 132 4.99 28.43 -19.28
CA PHE A 132 6.28 29.00 -19.63
C PHE A 132 6.18 29.94 -20.83
N SER A 133 7.09 30.92 -20.90
CA SER A 133 7.43 31.57 -22.16
C SER A 133 8.11 30.55 -23.10
N ILE A 134 8.07 30.81 -24.41
CA ILE A 134 8.73 29.95 -25.39
C ILE A 134 10.25 29.83 -25.08
N ASP A 135 10.93 30.93 -24.74
CA ASP A 135 12.33 30.89 -24.31
C ASP A 135 12.58 29.97 -23.12
N THR A 136 11.74 30.03 -22.08
CA THR A 136 11.92 29.20 -20.88
C THR A 136 11.72 27.73 -21.20
N ALA A 137 10.69 27.39 -21.99
CA ALA A 137 10.41 26.02 -22.39
C ALA A 137 11.53 25.44 -23.28
N VAL A 138 12.03 26.22 -24.24
CA VAL A 138 13.13 25.81 -25.12
C VAL A 138 14.42 25.60 -24.33
N ARG A 139 14.77 26.53 -23.44
CA ARG A 139 15.98 26.43 -22.61
C ARG A 139 15.96 25.19 -21.72
N ALA A 140 14.86 24.97 -20.99
CA ALA A 140 14.71 23.79 -20.14
C ALA A 140 14.74 22.48 -20.94
N PHE A 141 14.13 22.45 -22.12
CA PHE A 141 14.18 21.30 -23.03
C PHE A 141 15.63 20.99 -23.46
N VAL A 142 16.37 21.98 -23.93
CA VAL A 142 17.75 21.81 -24.41
C VAL A 142 18.68 21.37 -23.27
N GLU A 143 18.61 22.03 -22.11
CA GLU A 143 19.39 21.64 -20.94
C GLU A 143 19.04 20.21 -20.47
N GLY A 144 17.78 19.81 -20.60
CA GLY A 144 17.33 18.45 -20.29
C GLY A 144 17.96 17.41 -21.21
N VAL A 145 18.03 17.70 -22.51
CA VAL A 145 18.73 16.83 -23.49
C VAL A 145 20.21 16.67 -23.12
N ILE A 146 20.90 17.77 -22.78
CA ILE A 146 22.31 17.75 -22.36
C ILE A 146 22.49 16.86 -21.12
N ASP A 147 21.69 17.10 -20.06
CA ASP A 147 21.76 16.32 -18.82
C ASP A 147 21.51 14.82 -19.06
N GLY A 148 20.51 14.51 -19.89
CA GLY A 148 20.18 13.13 -20.25
C GLY A 148 21.34 12.41 -20.93
N HIS A 149 21.96 13.08 -21.90
CA HIS A 149 23.10 12.56 -22.64
C HIS A 149 24.33 12.32 -21.74
N GLN A 150 24.68 13.30 -20.89
CA GLN A 150 25.80 13.19 -19.95
C GLN A 150 25.59 12.01 -18.97
N ARG A 151 24.37 11.81 -18.48
CA ARG A 151 24.01 10.67 -17.63
C ARG A 151 24.14 9.34 -18.36
N LEU A 152 23.73 9.27 -19.63
CA LEU A 152 23.88 8.04 -20.43
C LEU A 152 25.36 7.66 -20.62
N VAL A 153 26.23 8.64 -20.91
CA VAL A 153 27.68 8.43 -21.01
C VAL A 153 28.26 7.91 -19.70
N ALA A 154 27.85 8.48 -18.55
CA ALA A 154 28.28 8.02 -17.24
C ALA A 154 27.83 6.57 -16.94
N ILE A 155 26.60 6.19 -17.34
CA ILE A 155 26.08 4.81 -17.22
C ILE A 155 26.88 3.86 -18.12
N ALA A 156 27.19 4.25 -19.35
CA ALA A 156 27.96 3.44 -20.29
C ALA A 156 29.37 3.12 -19.76
N ALA A 157 30.02 4.10 -19.12
CA ALA A 157 31.35 3.93 -18.52
C ALA A 157 31.40 2.91 -17.37
N GLN A 158 30.26 2.66 -16.69
CA GLN A 158 30.19 1.78 -15.53
C GLN A 158 29.73 0.34 -15.88
N SER A 159 29.42 0.02 -17.14
CA SER A 159 28.82 -1.28 -17.53
C SER A 159 29.71 -2.10 -18.49
N PRO A 160 30.37 -3.18 -18.02
CA PRO A 160 31.29 -3.97 -18.85
C PRO A 160 30.67 -4.75 -20.02
N ARG A 161 29.36 -5.07 -19.95
CA ARG A 161 28.66 -5.89 -20.97
C ARG A 161 27.82 -5.06 -21.96
N LYS A 162 27.44 -3.83 -21.61
CA LYS A 162 26.57 -2.94 -22.44
C LYS A 162 27.23 -1.61 -22.81
N GLY A 163 28.39 -1.29 -22.23
CA GLY A 163 29.06 0.00 -22.37
C GLY A 163 29.39 0.37 -23.81
N GLU A 164 29.83 -0.58 -24.64
CA GLU A 164 30.24 -0.31 -26.03
C GLU A 164 29.04 0.05 -26.93
N ARG A 165 27.89 -0.63 -26.76
CA ARG A 165 26.64 -0.31 -27.49
C ARG A 165 26.09 1.05 -27.09
N LEU A 166 26.08 1.38 -25.79
CA LEU A 166 25.59 2.66 -25.28
C LEU A 166 26.53 3.82 -25.66
N ALA A 167 27.85 3.62 -25.59
CA ALA A 167 28.84 4.60 -26.03
C ALA A 167 28.76 4.88 -27.55
N THR A 168 28.43 3.86 -28.35
CA THR A 168 28.19 4.05 -29.79
C THR A 168 26.91 4.82 -30.07
N THR A 169 25.87 4.64 -29.27
CA THR A 169 24.61 5.40 -29.42
C THR A 169 24.79 6.86 -29.00
N ALA A 170 25.56 7.13 -27.93
CA ALA A 170 25.88 8.49 -27.48
C ALA A 170 26.70 9.31 -28.50
N LYS A 171 27.22 8.71 -29.56
CA LYS A 171 27.96 9.44 -30.62
C LYS A 171 27.09 9.81 -31.83
N ARG A 172 25.77 9.59 -31.77
CA ARG A 172 24.85 9.79 -32.90
C ARG A 172 24.06 11.08 -32.74
N VAL A 173 23.73 11.70 -33.87
CA VAL A 173 22.80 12.85 -33.92
C VAL A 173 21.42 12.43 -33.43
N LEU A 174 20.88 13.19 -32.47
CA LEU A 174 19.51 13.04 -32.00
C LEU A 174 18.61 14.02 -32.77
N SER A 175 17.59 13.50 -33.46
CA SER A 175 16.65 14.31 -34.24
C SER A 175 15.29 14.39 -33.55
N VAL A 176 14.84 15.59 -33.20
CA VAL A 176 13.57 15.82 -32.49
C VAL A 176 12.60 16.57 -33.38
N THR A 177 11.44 15.96 -33.64
CA THR A 177 10.35 16.64 -34.35
C THR A 177 9.40 17.29 -33.35
N LEU A 178 9.37 18.62 -33.31
CA LEU A 178 8.40 19.36 -32.51
C LEU A 178 7.15 19.63 -33.35
N VAL A 179 6.04 19.04 -32.93
CA VAL A 179 4.73 19.27 -33.55
C VAL A 179 4.03 20.40 -32.81
N ILE A 180 3.73 21.48 -33.52
CA ILE A 180 3.23 22.74 -32.97
C ILE A 180 1.87 23.05 -33.56
N ASP A 181 0.89 23.34 -32.70
CA ASP A 181 -0.51 23.58 -33.07
C ASP A 181 -0.73 24.87 -33.88
N ASP A 182 0.19 25.85 -33.80
CA ASP A 182 0.07 27.17 -34.44
C ASP A 182 1.38 27.55 -35.14
N GLU A 183 1.36 27.57 -36.48
CA GLU A 183 2.51 27.92 -37.33
C GLU A 183 3.04 29.34 -37.08
N ARG A 184 2.22 30.24 -36.56
CA ARG A 184 2.64 31.61 -36.24
C ARG A 184 3.73 31.64 -35.17
N LYS A 185 3.83 30.61 -34.34
CA LYS A 185 4.84 30.47 -33.29
C LYS A 185 6.19 29.96 -33.82
N PHE A 186 6.29 29.53 -35.07
CA PHE A 186 7.53 28.92 -35.59
C PHE A 186 8.71 29.89 -35.51
N ALA A 187 8.50 31.16 -35.90
CA ALA A 187 9.56 32.16 -35.87
C ALA A 187 10.08 32.44 -34.44
N GLU A 188 9.17 32.53 -33.47
CA GLU A 188 9.51 32.75 -32.05
C GLU A 188 10.26 31.55 -31.47
N ILE A 189 9.86 30.33 -31.82
CA ILE A 189 10.53 29.09 -31.39
C ILE A 189 11.94 28.98 -32.01
N GLU A 190 12.08 29.29 -33.30
CA GLU A 190 13.38 29.30 -33.99
C GLU A 190 14.36 30.28 -33.35
N GLU A 191 13.89 31.50 -33.03
CA GLU A 191 14.70 32.52 -32.37
C GLU A 191 15.13 32.06 -30.96
N ALA A 192 14.22 31.46 -30.19
CA ALA A 192 14.53 30.93 -28.86
C ALA A 192 15.56 29.78 -28.91
N PHE A 193 15.48 28.89 -29.89
CA PHE A 193 16.50 27.84 -30.11
C PHE A 193 17.83 28.45 -30.52
N GLY A 194 17.84 29.48 -31.39
CA GLY A 194 19.06 30.19 -31.78
C GLY A 194 19.79 30.81 -30.59
N ARG A 195 19.07 31.55 -29.75
CA ARG A 195 19.64 32.12 -28.50
C ARG A 195 20.20 31.04 -27.59
N THR A 196 19.42 30.00 -27.33
CA THR A 196 19.85 28.92 -26.43
C THR A 196 21.07 28.17 -26.99
N ALA A 197 21.15 27.99 -28.31
CA ALA A 197 22.27 27.34 -28.97
C ALA A 197 23.59 28.12 -28.82
N GLU A 198 23.54 29.46 -28.82
CA GLU A 198 24.72 30.29 -28.55
C GLU A 198 25.23 30.09 -27.11
N ASP A 199 24.31 30.00 -26.14
CA ASP A 199 24.66 29.80 -24.72
C ASP A 199 25.31 28.43 -24.43
N VAL A 200 24.87 27.38 -25.13
CA VAL A 200 25.33 25.98 -24.88
C VAL A 200 26.28 25.45 -25.95
N ALA A 201 26.80 26.29 -26.84
CA ALA A 201 27.63 25.90 -27.99
C ALA A 201 28.90 25.11 -27.64
N ALA A 202 29.36 25.19 -26.38
CA ALA A 202 30.48 24.42 -25.86
C ALA A 202 30.13 22.94 -25.60
N GLU A 203 28.86 22.62 -25.35
CA GLU A 203 28.38 21.30 -24.94
C GLU A 203 27.52 20.62 -26.03
N LEU A 204 26.76 21.41 -26.80
CA LEU A 204 25.77 20.91 -27.76
C LEU A 204 25.72 21.80 -29.02
N LEU A 205 25.73 21.17 -30.19
CA LEU A 205 25.41 21.80 -31.47
C LEU A 205 23.93 21.60 -31.77
N VAL A 206 23.15 22.68 -31.81
CA VAL A 206 21.72 22.65 -32.14
C VAL A 206 21.51 23.20 -33.55
N THR A 207 20.80 22.45 -34.39
CA THR A 207 20.35 22.90 -35.72
C THR A 207 18.83 22.86 -35.78
N THR A 208 18.21 23.90 -36.34
CA THR A 208 16.74 24.00 -36.43
C THR A 208 16.31 24.16 -37.88
N ARG A 209 15.27 23.43 -38.29
CA ARG A 209 14.64 23.59 -39.62
C ARG A 209 13.13 23.35 -39.59
N ARG A 210 12.44 23.83 -40.60
CA ARG A 210 11.00 23.59 -40.82
C ARG A 210 10.80 22.36 -41.72
N GLY A 211 9.80 21.53 -41.40
CA GLY A 211 9.37 20.39 -42.20
C GLY A 211 8.00 20.63 -42.84
N GLU A 212 7.58 19.72 -43.74
CA GLU A 212 6.24 19.75 -44.33
C GLU A 212 5.15 19.45 -43.27
N PRO A 213 3.97 20.10 -43.37
CA PRO A 213 2.82 19.82 -42.51
C PRO A 213 2.39 18.35 -42.55
N LEU A 214 1.94 17.85 -41.41
CA LEU A 214 1.43 16.48 -41.26
C LEU A 214 -0.02 16.40 -41.73
N ALA A 215 -0.43 15.21 -42.16
CA ALA A 215 -1.81 14.96 -42.56
C ALA A 215 -2.77 15.19 -41.38
N PRO A 216 -3.97 15.73 -41.65
CA PRO A 216 -5.01 15.88 -40.63
C PRO A 216 -5.51 14.52 -40.11
N GLY A 217 -5.98 14.49 -38.86
CA GLY A 217 -6.49 13.29 -38.19
C GLY A 217 -7.86 12.84 -38.74
N PRO A 218 -8.28 11.57 -38.51
CA PRO A 218 -9.64 11.14 -38.84
C PRO A 218 -10.66 11.99 -38.05
N GLY A 219 -11.44 12.80 -38.78
CA GLY A 219 -12.38 13.78 -38.23
C GLY A 219 -12.11 15.25 -38.63
N GLU A 220 -11.00 15.53 -39.32
CA GLU A 220 -10.62 16.90 -39.71
C GLU A 220 -10.94 17.27 -41.17
N VAL A 221 -11.43 16.32 -41.98
CA VAL A 221 -11.79 16.55 -43.39
C VAL A 221 -13.28 16.26 -43.60
N GLY A 222 -14.13 17.28 -43.51
CA GLY A 222 -15.56 17.20 -43.87
C GLY A 222 -16.39 18.39 -43.37
N ASP A 223 -17.37 18.81 -44.17
CA ASP A 223 -18.34 19.90 -43.91
C ASP A 223 -19.34 19.62 -42.77
N ASP A 224 -19.24 18.47 -42.09
CA ASP A 224 -20.07 18.11 -40.93
C ASP A 224 -19.50 18.72 -39.64
N ALA A 225 -19.56 20.05 -39.57
CA ALA A 225 -19.03 20.85 -38.46
C ALA A 225 -19.85 20.74 -37.14
N GLU A 226 -20.90 19.92 -37.06
CA GLU A 226 -21.79 19.81 -35.90
C GLU A 226 -21.43 18.70 -34.89
N GLU A 227 -20.62 17.70 -35.26
CA GLU A 227 -20.12 16.66 -34.34
C GLU A 227 -18.60 16.77 -34.11
N ARG A 228 -18.13 17.98 -33.83
CA ARG A 228 -16.94 18.09 -33.00
C ARG A 228 -17.31 17.48 -31.65
N ASP A 229 -16.69 16.36 -31.27
CA ASP A 229 -16.39 16.11 -29.86
C ASP A 229 -15.50 17.31 -29.46
N GLU A 230 -16.13 18.46 -29.15
CA GLU A 230 -15.48 19.63 -28.58
C GLU A 230 -14.60 19.06 -27.46
N GLU A 231 -13.29 19.34 -27.48
CA GLU A 231 -12.40 18.98 -26.38
C GLU A 231 -12.95 19.69 -25.13
N GLU A 232 -13.91 19.04 -24.45
CA GLU A 232 -14.64 19.60 -23.32
C GLU A 232 -13.58 20.02 -22.32
N LEU A 233 -13.49 21.32 -22.06
CA LEU A 233 -12.42 21.87 -21.25
C LEU A 233 -12.62 21.42 -19.82
N VAL A 234 -12.01 20.28 -19.47
CA VAL A 234 -12.10 19.75 -18.12
C VAL A 234 -11.24 20.60 -17.21
N THR A 235 -11.89 21.19 -16.22
CA THR A 235 -11.24 21.94 -15.15
C THR A 235 -11.24 21.08 -13.89
N LEU A 236 -10.06 20.70 -13.42
CA LEU A 236 -9.86 20.16 -12.09
C LEU A 236 -9.77 21.35 -11.11
N LEU A 237 -10.76 21.46 -10.23
CA LEU A 237 -10.79 22.46 -9.16
C LEU A 237 -10.56 21.75 -7.84
N ARG A 238 -9.44 22.04 -7.17
CA ARG A 238 -9.15 21.51 -5.85
C ARG A 238 -9.55 22.53 -4.79
N VAL A 239 -10.33 22.08 -3.81
CA VAL A 239 -10.83 22.89 -2.69
C VAL A 239 -10.71 22.12 -1.39
N THR A 240 -9.78 22.53 -0.53
CA THR A 240 -9.57 21.91 0.79
C THR A 240 -9.69 22.95 1.89
N ARG A 241 -10.26 22.57 3.04
CA ARG A 241 -10.22 23.39 4.24
C ARG A 241 -8.88 23.16 4.93
N ARG A 242 -8.16 24.25 5.19
CA ARG A 242 -6.87 24.19 5.86
C ARG A 242 -7.02 23.56 7.26
N SER A 243 -6.21 22.54 7.52
CA SER A 243 -6.16 21.83 8.81
C SER A 243 -4.82 22.12 9.50
N GLY A 244 -4.82 22.87 10.61
CA GLY A 244 -3.61 23.28 11.32
C GLY A 244 -3.86 24.40 12.36
N PRO A 245 -2.85 24.82 13.14
CA PRO A 245 -2.99 25.90 14.12
C PRO A 245 -3.39 27.22 13.44
N ALA A 246 -4.23 28.00 14.12
CA ALA A 246 -4.76 29.27 13.61
C ALA A 246 -3.62 30.22 13.20
N ILE A 247 -3.72 30.81 12.00
CA ILE A 247 -2.75 31.80 11.53
C ILE A 247 -2.89 33.06 12.40
N PRO A 248 -1.79 33.67 12.87
CA PRO A 248 -1.84 34.94 13.57
C PRO A 248 -2.57 36.00 12.73
N GLY A 249 -3.68 36.53 13.24
CA GLY A 249 -4.53 37.51 12.55
C GLY A 249 -5.78 36.95 11.86
N SER A 250 -5.95 35.63 11.75
CA SER A 250 -7.18 35.03 11.23
C SER A 250 -8.35 35.19 12.19
N ARG A 251 -9.53 35.48 11.65
CA ARG A 251 -10.75 35.67 12.46
C ARG A 251 -11.35 34.30 12.83
N PRO A 252 -11.62 34.02 14.12
CA PRO A 252 -12.07 32.70 14.58
C PRO A 252 -13.44 32.25 14.03
N GLU A 253 -14.23 33.20 13.54
CA GLU A 253 -15.53 32.99 12.88
C GLU A 253 -15.44 32.60 11.39
N PHE A 254 -14.24 32.59 10.80
CA PHE A 254 -13.99 32.21 9.41
C PHE A 254 -13.24 30.88 9.33
N ASP A 255 -13.46 30.16 8.23
CA ASP A 255 -12.69 29.00 7.82
C ASP A 255 -11.86 29.37 6.58
N ILE A 256 -10.61 28.90 6.52
CA ILE A 256 -9.72 29.15 5.38
C ILE A 256 -9.84 27.98 4.42
N TYR A 257 -10.25 28.28 3.19
CA TYR A 257 -10.30 27.33 2.08
C TYR A 257 -9.17 27.61 1.11
N GLU A 258 -8.49 26.56 0.69
CA GLU A 258 -7.41 26.58 -0.29
C GLU A 258 -7.96 26.15 -1.64
N PHE A 259 -7.86 27.03 -2.64
CA PHE A 259 -8.32 26.83 -4.01
C PHE A 259 -7.14 26.71 -4.96
N SER A 260 -7.12 25.69 -5.80
CA SER A 260 -6.23 25.62 -6.97
C SER A 260 -6.98 25.03 -8.14
N ALA A 261 -6.68 25.47 -9.35
CA ALA A 261 -7.37 24.96 -10.54
C ALA A 261 -6.39 24.64 -11.66
N ALA A 262 -6.68 23.58 -12.41
CA ALA A 262 -5.95 23.23 -13.61
C ALA A 262 -6.90 22.82 -14.72
N CYS A 263 -6.70 23.35 -15.92
CA CYS A 263 -7.42 22.97 -17.12
C CYS A 263 -6.46 23.00 -18.33
N ASP A 264 -6.94 22.53 -19.48
CA ASP A 264 -6.16 22.41 -20.72
C ASP A 264 -5.53 23.70 -21.26
N ARG A 265 -5.93 24.85 -20.71
CA ARG A 265 -5.49 26.18 -21.15
C ARG A 265 -4.87 27.04 -20.06
N ALA A 266 -4.98 26.67 -18.79
CA ALA A 266 -4.49 27.47 -17.68
C ALA A 266 -4.26 26.63 -16.42
N VAL A 267 -3.28 27.04 -15.62
CA VAL A 267 -3.12 26.58 -14.24
C VAL A 267 -3.12 27.78 -13.29
N VAL A 268 -3.94 27.72 -12.26
CA VAL A 268 -4.04 28.75 -11.22
C VAL A 268 -3.47 28.19 -9.92
N ALA A 269 -2.35 28.78 -9.49
CA ALA A 269 -1.68 28.45 -8.25
C ALA A 269 -2.60 28.63 -7.02
N LEU A 270 -2.23 27.99 -5.92
CA LEU A 270 -2.98 27.99 -4.65
C LEU A 270 -3.43 29.41 -4.24
N ARG A 271 -4.71 29.54 -3.86
CA ARG A 271 -5.30 30.72 -3.24
C ARG A 271 -5.92 30.35 -1.91
N GLU A 272 -5.56 31.07 -0.86
CA GLU A 272 -6.27 31.01 0.41
C GLU A 272 -7.44 32.01 0.37
N HIS A 273 -8.62 31.57 0.78
CA HIS A 273 -9.83 32.39 0.82
C HIS A 273 -10.57 32.19 2.14
N GLU A 274 -10.84 33.28 2.84
CA GLU A 274 -11.58 33.26 4.11
C GLU A 274 -13.09 33.21 3.87
N VAL A 275 -13.74 32.17 4.40
CA VAL A 275 -15.18 31.94 4.25
C VAL A 275 -15.84 31.97 5.62
N SER A 276 -16.88 32.79 5.79
CA SER A 276 -17.60 32.89 7.07
C SER A 276 -18.28 31.56 7.42
N ARG A 277 -17.89 30.95 8.54
CA ARG A 277 -18.46 29.67 9.02
C ARG A 277 -19.96 29.79 9.28
N PHE A 278 -20.37 30.90 9.89
CA PHE A 278 -21.79 31.18 10.17
C PHE A 278 -22.64 31.22 8.89
N LEU A 279 -22.17 31.94 7.87
CA LEU A 279 -22.89 32.07 6.60
C LEU A 279 -22.91 30.74 5.83
N LEU A 280 -21.77 30.04 5.79
CA LEU A 280 -21.65 28.77 5.06
C LEU A 280 -22.53 27.67 5.65
N GLN A 281 -22.81 27.69 6.96
CA GLN A 281 -23.74 26.76 7.60
C GLN A 281 -25.22 27.07 7.26
N ARG A 282 -25.61 28.35 7.20
CA ARG A 282 -27.03 28.75 7.07
C ARG A 282 -27.53 28.98 5.65
N ILE A 283 -26.66 29.43 4.74
CA ILE A 283 -27.08 29.76 3.36
C ILE A 283 -27.56 28.52 2.60
N PRO A 284 -26.86 27.37 2.62
CA PRO A 284 -27.31 26.17 1.90
C PRO A 284 -28.72 25.73 2.29
N GLU A 285 -29.06 25.75 3.57
CA GLU A 285 -30.41 25.36 4.03
C GLU A 285 -31.48 26.32 3.53
N ARG A 286 -31.25 27.63 3.68
CA ARG A 286 -32.15 28.65 3.13
C ARG A 286 -32.29 28.56 1.62
N LEU A 287 -31.23 28.17 0.93
CA LEU A 287 -31.22 28.01 -0.52
C LEU A 287 -32.08 26.82 -0.96
N ILE A 288 -31.95 25.68 -0.28
CA ILE A 288 -32.70 24.44 -0.55
C ILE A 288 -34.19 24.63 -0.25
N THR A 289 -34.55 25.29 0.86
CA THR A 289 -35.95 25.44 1.29
C THR A 289 -36.64 26.70 0.74
N ALA A 290 -35.91 27.59 0.06
CA ALA A 290 -36.48 28.83 -0.48
C ALA A 290 -37.54 28.50 -1.54
N ARG A 291 -38.80 28.83 -1.26
CA ARG A 291 -39.91 28.75 -2.24
C ARG A 291 -40.03 29.98 -3.13
N ASN A 292 -39.35 31.07 -2.80
CA ASN A 292 -39.35 32.28 -3.60
C ASN A 292 -38.17 32.25 -4.60
N PRO A 293 -38.43 32.26 -5.92
CA PRO A 293 -37.39 32.18 -6.95
C PRO A 293 -36.35 33.30 -6.85
N GLY A 294 -36.80 34.54 -6.67
CA GLY A 294 -35.92 35.70 -6.56
C GLY A 294 -35.10 35.74 -5.27
N LEU A 295 -35.55 35.07 -4.21
CA LEU A 295 -34.73 34.84 -3.01
C LEU A 295 -33.68 33.75 -3.27
N ARG A 296 -34.08 32.62 -3.87
CA ARG A 296 -33.17 31.52 -4.20
C ARG A 296 -32.04 31.98 -5.11
N ASP A 297 -32.36 32.74 -6.16
CA ASP A 297 -31.38 33.34 -7.07
C ASP A 297 -30.39 34.28 -6.39
N ARG A 298 -30.86 35.05 -5.40
CA ARG A 298 -29.99 35.93 -4.61
C ARG A 298 -29.07 35.14 -3.69
N LEU A 299 -29.60 34.10 -3.03
CA LEU A 299 -28.83 33.21 -2.16
C LEU A 299 -27.80 32.40 -2.95
N ALA A 300 -28.13 31.93 -4.16
CA ALA A 300 -27.22 31.18 -5.02
C ALA A 300 -26.03 32.02 -5.49
N ARG A 301 -26.30 33.26 -5.94
CA ARG A 301 -25.25 34.22 -6.30
C ARG A 301 -24.42 34.64 -5.11
N PHE A 302 -25.04 34.80 -3.95
CA PHE A 302 -24.33 35.13 -2.72
C PHE A 302 -23.45 33.98 -2.25
N LEU A 303 -23.90 32.72 -2.38
CA LEU A 303 -23.10 31.54 -2.07
C LEU A 303 -21.87 31.45 -2.97
N GLN A 304 -22.02 31.68 -4.28
CA GLN A 304 -20.89 31.70 -5.21
C GLN A 304 -19.86 32.77 -4.82
N ALA A 305 -20.31 34.01 -4.56
CA ALA A 305 -19.42 35.10 -4.17
C ALA A 305 -18.78 34.91 -2.78
N LEU A 306 -19.43 34.15 -1.90
CA LEU A 306 -18.91 33.81 -0.58
C LEU A 306 -17.82 32.75 -0.66
N VAL A 307 -18.03 31.70 -1.46
CA VAL A 307 -17.16 30.52 -1.50
C VAL A 307 -16.04 30.64 -2.52
N ALA A 308 -16.32 31.09 -3.76
CA ALA A 308 -15.35 31.08 -4.84
C ALA A 308 -14.64 32.45 -4.97
N PRO A 309 -13.31 32.49 -5.02
CA PRO A 309 -12.56 33.70 -5.34
C PRO A 309 -12.95 34.27 -6.73
N ARG A 310 -12.87 35.59 -6.90
CA ARG A 310 -13.32 36.27 -8.14
C ARG A 310 -12.59 35.80 -9.40
N ASP A 311 -11.32 35.46 -9.29
CA ASP A 311 -10.49 34.95 -10.39
C ASP A 311 -10.85 33.51 -10.80
N PHE A 312 -11.55 32.76 -9.94
CA PHE A 312 -12.05 31.40 -10.23
C PHE A 312 -13.44 31.40 -10.87
N GLU A 313 -14.17 32.52 -10.82
CA GLU A 313 -15.49 32.65 -11.45
C GLU A 313 -15.43 32.42 -12.96
N GLY A 314 -14.40 32.95 -13.63
CA GLY A 314 -14.18 32.70 -15.06
C GLY A 314 -13.95 31.23 -15.39
N LEU A 315 -13.24 30.49 -14.54
CA LEU A 315 -12.97 29.07 -14.73
C LEU A 315 -14.23 28.20 -14.54
N LEU A 316 -15.03 28.51 -13.52
CA LEU A 316 -16.28 27.79 -13.25
C LEU A 316 -17.37 28.04 -14.29
N THR A 317 -17.37 29.23 -14.91
CA THR A 317 -18.40 29.63 -15.87
C THR A 317 -18.03 29.34 -17.32
N ALA A 318 -16.73 29.22 -17.65
CA ALA A 318 -16.25 28.95 -19.00
C ALA A 318 -15.93 27.47 -19.28
N ALA A 319 -15.92 26.61 -18.25
CA ALA A 319 -15.66 25.18 -18.41
C ALA A 319 -16.91 24.41 -18.83
N ASP A 320 -16.73 23.38 -19.67
CA ASP A 320 -17.81 22.44 -20.02
C ASP A 320 -17.99 21.38 -18.92
N CYS A 321 -16.88 21.03 -18.26
CA CYS A 321 -16.80 20.04 -17.21
C CYS A 321 -15.90 20.51 -16.07
N VAL A 322 -16.39 20.42 -14.84
CA VAL A 322 -15.65 20.73 -13.62
C VAL A 322 -15.64 19.51 -12.70
N THR A 323 -14.45 19.01 -12.41
CA THR A 323 -14.23 18.01 -11.36
C THR A 323 -13.73 18.74 -10.13
N VAL A 324 -14.49 18.70 -9.03
CA VAL A 324 -14.10 19.35 -7.78
C VAL A 324 -13.47 18.33 -6.84
N GLU A 325 -12.16 18.38 -6.66
CA GLU A 325 -11.45 17.60 -5.64
C GLU A 325 -11.66 18.28 -4.28
N VAL A 326 -12.31 17.58 -3.35
CA VAL A 326 -12.80 18.12 -2.09
C VAL A 326 -12.39 17.29 -0.88
N ASP A 327 -12.15 17.94 0.25
CA ASP A 327 -12.17 17.28 1.55
C ASP A 327 -13.59 17.15 2.10
N GLU A 328 -13.73 16.60 3.32
CA GLU A 328 -15.04 16.40 3.95
C GLU A 328 -15.82 17.71 4.16
N ALA A 329 -15.13 18.84 4.38
CA ALA A 329 -15.77 20.13 4.63
C ALA A 329 -16.24 20.79 3.33
N ALA A 330 -15.39 20.82 2.31
CA ALA A 330 -15.71 21.36 0.99
C ALA A 330 -16.76 20.52 0.24
N ALA A 331 -16.83 19.21 0.50
CA ALA A 331 -17.87 18.33 -0.02
C ALA A 331 -19.28 18.69 0.49
N ARG A 332 -19.43 19.43 1.60
CA ARG A 332 -20.76 19.81 2.12
C ARG A 332 -21.37 21.00 1.37
N ILE A 333 -20.59 21.68 0.54
CA ILE A 333 -21.03 22.85 -0.21
C ILE A 333 -21.92 22.40 -1.39
N PRO A 334 -23.10 23.01 -1.62
CA PRO A 334 -23.97 22.64 -2.74
C PRO A 334 -23.48 23.32 -4.04
N TRP A 335 -22.35 22.85 -4.57
CA TRP A 335 -21.73 23.39 -5.79
C TRP A 335 -22.69 23.49 -6.97
N GLU A 336 -23.56 22.49 -7.12
CA GLU A 336 -24.59 22.40 -8.15
C GLU A 336 -25.58 23.58 -8.11
N MET A 337 -25.80 24.18 -6.92
CA MET A 337 -26.71 25.29 -6.70
C MET A 337 -26.04 26.67 -6.71
N MET A 338 -24.71 26.75 -6.88
CA MET A 338 -24.07 28.05 -7.12
C MET A 338 -24.58 28.64 -8.44
N ALA A 339 -24.69 29.97 -8.50
CA ALA A 339 -25.19 30.63 -9.69
C ALA A 339 -24.50 31.95 -9.96
N HIS A 340 -24.33 32.27 -11.24
CA HIS A 340 -23.82 33.55 -11.70
C HIS A 340 -24.91 34.30 -12.49
N ARG A 341 -24.65 35.58 -12.76
CA ARG A 341 -25.53 36.41 -13.60
C ARG A 341 -24.97 36.45 -15.02
N THR A 342 -25.79 36.11 -16.02
CA THR A 342 -25.41 36.23 -17.42
C THR A 342 -25.39 37.69 -17.87
N GLN A 343 -24.77 37.97 -19.02
CA GLN A 343 -24.83 39.30 -19.66
C GLN A 343 -26.28 39.76 -19.94
N SER A 344 -27.19 38.82 -20.19
CA SER A 344 -28.63 39.06 -20.35
C SER A 344 -29.39 39.29 -19.03
N GLY A 345 -28.69 39.33 -17.90
CA GLY A 345 -29.26 39.62 -16.59
C GLY A 345 -29.95 38.42 -15.91
N ARG A 346 -29.97 37.23 -16.52
CA ARG A 346 -30.62 36.03 -15.96
C ARG A 346 -29.68 35.30 -14.99
N THR A 347 -30.23 34.75 -13.92
CA THR A 347 -29.49 33.87 -13.01
C THR A 347 -29.32 32.50 -13.65
N ARG A 348 -28.13 31.91 -13.53
CA ARG A 348 -27.79 30.66 -14.18
C ARG A 348 -26.99 29.78 -13.22
N TYR A 349 -27.59 28.63 -12.84
CA TYR A 349 -27.04 27.68 -11.87
C TYR A 349 -26.00 26.76 -12.50
N LEU A 350 -24.90 26.46 -11.79
CA LEU A 350 -23.80 25.63 -12.31
C LEU A 350 -24.27 24.22 -12.69
N GLY A 351 -25.01 23.54 -11.81
CA GLY A 351 -25.49 22.17 -12.07
C GLY A 351 -26.46 22.04 -13.25
N GLY A 352 -27.01 23.16 -13.73
CA GLY A 352 -27.84 23.22 -14.94
C GLY A 352 -27.08 23.65 -16.19
N GLN A 353 -25.78 23.94 -16.10
CA GLN A 353 -24.98 24.45 -17.22
C GLN A 353 -23.83 23.53 -17.58
N ILE A 354 -23.07 23.09 -16.58
CA ILE A 354 -21.80 22.39 -16.73
C ILE A 354 -21.91 20.95 -16.20
N LEU A 355 -21.06 20.06 -16.69
CA LEU A 355 -20.87 18.75 -16.09
C LEU A 355 -20.11 18.94 -14.77
N ILE A 356 -20.76 18.68 -13.63
CA ILE A 356 -20.13 18.83 -12.32
C ILE A 356 -20.08 17.49 -11.59
N SER A 357 -18.86 17.10 -11.18
CA SER A 357 -18.56 15.90 -10.39
C SER A 357 -17.62 16.25 -9.23
N ARG A 358 -17.55 15.38 -8.24
CA ARG A 358 -16.73 15.51 -7.04
C ARG A 358 -15.74 14.35 -6.94
N GLN A 359 -14.54 14.62 -6.42
CA GLN A 359 -13.58 13.58 -6.04
C GLN A 359 -13.15 13.81 -4.59
N MET A 360 -13.21 12.76 -3.77
CA MET A 360 -12.82 12.87 -2.37
C MET A 360 -11.30 12.78 -2.21
N ARG A 361 -10.71 13.78 -1.58
CA ARG A 361 -9.31 13.72 -1.13
C ARG A 361 -9.25 12.90 0.16
N THR A 362 -8.71 11.69 0.08
CA THR A 362 -8.58 10.77 1.22
C THR A 362 -7.10 10.42 1.44
N ALA A 363 -6.68 10.29 2.71
CA ALA A 363 -5.29 9.96 3.08
C ALA A 363 -4.95 8.47 2.85
N ALA A 364 -5.97 7.63 2.66
CA ALA A 364 -5.84 6.25 2.24
C ALA A 364 -6.14 6.17 0.74
N GLY A 365 -5.26 5.57 -0.06
CA GLY A 365 -5.59 5.25 -1.44
C GLY A 365 -6.79 4.28 -1.48
N PRO A 366 -7.62 4.31 -2.53
CA PRO A 366 -8.66 3.29 -2.69
C PRO A 366 -8.01 1.90 -2.70
N PRO A 367 -8.66 0.88 -2.11
CA PRO A 367 -8.16 -0.48 -2.19
C PRO A 367 -8.08 -0.91 -3.67
N PRO A 368 -7.16 -1.82 -4.05
CA PRO A 368 -7.13 -2.34 -5.41
C PRO A 368 -8.43 -3.09 -5.71
N SER A 369 -9.31 -2.49 -6.51
CA SER A 369 -10.59 -3.04 -6.94
C SER A 369 -10.64 -3.03 -8.46
N SER A 370 -11.18 -4.09 -9.07
CA SER A 370 -11.35 -4.17 -10.52
C SER A 370 -12.82 -3.97 -10.88
N PRO A 371 -13.26 -2.77 -11.33
CA PRO A 371 -14.59 -2.63 -11.89
C PRO A 371 -14.73 -3.50 -13.14
N PRO A 372 -15.94 -4.02 -13.44
CA PRO A 372 -16.21 -4.79 -14.65
C PRO A 372 -15.74 -4.08 -15.93
N PRO A 373 -15.36 -4.83 -16.98
CA PRO A 373 -14.98 -4.22 -18.23
C PRO A 373 -16.10 -3.43 -18.87
N LEU A 374 -15.76 -2.22 -19.35
CA LEU A 374 -16.62 -1.46 -20.24
C LEU A 374 -16.78 -2.26 -21.54
N ASN A 375 -17.94 -2.84 -21.73
CA ASN A 375 -18.28 -3.66 -22.89
C ASN A 375 -19.72 -3.33 -23.32
N ARG A 376 -20.30 -4.17 -24.18
CA ARG A 376 -21.68 -4.03 -24.65
C ARG A 376 -22.70 -4.76 -23.76
N GLN A 377 -22.26 -5.28 -22.63
CA GLN A 377 -23.09 -5.96 -21.65
C GLN A 377 -23.29 -5.09 -20.41
N LEU A 378 -24.50 -5.10 -19.86
CA LEU A 378 -24.83 -4.34 -18.65
C LEU A 378 -25.69 -5.18 -17.70
N ARG A 379 -25.07 -5.64 -16.62
CA ARG A 379 -25.70 -6.34 -15.49
C ARG A 379 -26.17 -5.33 -14.44
N ILE A 380 -27.47 -5.28 -14.19
CA ILE A 380 -28.14 -4.26 -13.38
C ILE A 380 -28.86 -4.93 -12.21
N LEU A 381 -28.64 -4.42 -11.00
CA LEU A 381 -29.46 -4.73 -9.84
C LEU A 381 -30.34 -3.52 -9.50
N VAL A 382 -31.66 -3.72 -9.44
CA VAL A 382 -32.62 -2.71 -8.98
C VAL A 382 -33.19 -3.16 -7.64
N VAL A 383 -32.90 -2.39 -6.59
CA VAL A 383 -33.47 -2.56 -5.24
C VAL A 383 -34.31 -1.33 -4.93
N ALA A 384 -35.62 -1.50 -4.74
CA ALA A 384 -36.51 -0.39 -4.43
C ALA A 384 -37.52 -0.76 -3.34
N ASP A 385 -37.62 0.11 -2.33
CA ASP A 385 -38.45 -0.09 -1.14
C ASP A 385 -38.27 -1.46 -0.46
N PRO A 386 -37.07 -1.74 0.09
CA PRO A 386 -36.79 -3.05 0.66
C PRO A 386 -37.47 -3.32 2.02
N ALA A 387 -37.80 -2.28 2.79
CA ALA A 387 -38.35 -2.41 4.13
C ALA A 387 -39.90 -2.52 4.11
N SER A 388 -40.47 -3.25 5.07
CA SER A 388 -41.92 -3.46 5.19
C SER A 388 -42.57 -2.60 6.27
N GLY A 389 -43.91 -2.57 6.28
CA GLY A 389 -44.69 -1.99 7.37
C GLY A 389 -44.52 -0.47 7.52
N GLU A 390 -44.18 0.00 8.73
CA GLU A 390 -43.98 1.44 9.03
C GLU A 390 -42.80 2.08 8.28
N LEU A 391 -41.89 1.26 7.72
CA LEU A 391 -40.74 1.70 6.93
C LEU A 391 -40.96 1.56 5.42
N ALA A 392 -42.16 1.16 4.97
CA ALA A 392 -42.48 1.03 3.56
C ALA A 392 -42.56 2.42 2.88
N LEU A 393 -41.96 2.51 1.69
CA LEU A 393 -41.90 3.69 0.83
C LEU A 393 -42.51 3.38 -0.54
N PRO A 394 -43.85 3.43 -0.69
CA PRO A 394 -44.52 3.16 -1.96
C PRO A 394 -44.00 4.01 -3.13
N LYS A 395 -43.56 5.25 -2.85
CA LYS A 395 -42.97 6.13 -3.86
C LYS A 395 -41.58 5.70 -4.33
N ALA A 396 -40.79 5.07 -3.48
CA ALA A 396 -39.54 4.43 -3.89
C ALA A 396 -39.82 3.23 -4.83
N ARG A 397 -40.92 2.48 -4.62
CA ARG A 397 -41.36 1.44 -5.59
C ARG A 397 -41.68 2.04 -6.96
N GLU A 398 -42.40 3.15 -6.99
CA GLU A 398 -42.73 3.85 -8.24
C GLU A 398 -41.46 4.29 -9.00
N GLU A 399 -40.42 4.75 -8.29
CA GLU A 399 -39.11 5.03 -8.88
C GLU A 399 -38.43 3.78 -9.43
N GLY A 400 -38.32 2.71 -8.63
CA GLY A 400 -37.72 1.45 -9.06
C GLY A 400 -38.38 0.91 -10.33
N TRP A 401 -39.72 0.97 -10.39
CA TRP A 401 -40.46 0.59 -11.58
C TRP A 401 -40.18 1.48 -12.78
N ALA A 402 -40.08 2.80 -12.60
CA ALA A 402 -39.74 3.71 -13.70
C ALA A 402 -38.35 3.39 -14.28
N VAL A 403 -37.39 3.00 -13.44
CA VAL A 403 -36.05 2.56 -13.87
C VAL A 403 -36.14 1.25 -14.67
N VAL A 404 -36.88 0.25 -14.17
CA VAL A 404 -37.11 -1.02 -14.89
C VAL A 404 -37.78 -0.78 -16.24
N ASP A 405 -38.78 0.10 -16.31
CA ASP A 405 -39.45 0.48 -17.55
C ASP A 405 -38.49 1.13 -18.55
N MET A 406 -37.52 1.96 -18.08
CA MET A 406 -36.50 2.54 -18.96
C MET A 406 -35.53 1.49 -19.48
N ILE A 407 -35.12 0.53 -18.65
CA ILE A 407 -34.24 -0.58 -19.06
C ILE A 407 -34.96 -1.44 -20.12
N GLU A 408 -36.24 -1.78 -19.91
CA GLU A 408 -37.05 -2.52 -20.88
C GLU A 408 -37.13 -1.79 -22.23
N ARG A 409 -37.28 -0.46 -22.22
CA ARG A 409 -37.25 0.37 -23.43
C ARG A 409 -35.88 0.35 -24.10
N ALA A 410 -34.78 0.35 -23.33
CA ALA A 410 -33.42 0.30 -23.85
C ALA A 410 -33.15 -1.04 -24.54
N CYS A 411 -33.60 -2.14 -23.93
CA CYS A 411 -33.49 -3.49 -24.51
C CYS A 411 -34.12 -3.56 -25.90
N ARG A 412 -35.31 -2.97 -26.07
CA ARG A 412 -36.02 -2.94 -27.36
C ARG A 412 -35.36 -2.02 -28.37
N ALA A 413 -34.82 -0.89 -27.92
CA ALA A 413 -34.23 0.11 -28.79
C ALA A 413 -32.84 -0.29 -29.34
N TRP A 414 -32.12 -1.13 -28.58
CA TRP A 414 -30.74 -1.54 -28.88
C TRP A 414 -30.59 -3.05 -29.10
N GLU A 415 -31.67 -3.71 -29.53
CA GLU A 415 -31.67 -5.14 -29.81
C GLU A 415 -30.54 -5.52 -30.79
N GLY A 416 -29.72 -6.50 -30.42
CA GLY A 416 -28.55 -6.93 -31.20
C GLY A 416 -27.31 -6.03 -31.09
N VAL A 417 -27.39 -4.90 -30.38
CA VAL A 417 -26.25 -3.98 -30.16
C VAL A 417 -25.73 -4.07 -28.72
N TYR A 418 -26.63 -4.02 -27.72
CA TYR A 418 -26.29 -4.10 -26.29
C TYR A 418 -27.05 -5.25 -25.61
N ASP A 419 -26.39 -5.98 -24.70
CA ASP A 419 -26.97 -7.03 -23.86
C ASP A 419 -27.27 -6.48 -22.46
N PHE A 420 -28.55 -6.39 -22.10
CA PHE A 420 -28.98 -5.92 -20.79
C PHE A 420 -29.48 -7.09 -19.95
N ARG A 421 -28.97 -7.21 -18.73
CA ARG A 421 -29.37 -8.24 -17.76
C ARG A 421 -29.78 -7.58 -16.46
N VAL A 422 -31.07 -7.65 -16.10
CA VAL A 422 -31.62 -7.00 -14.91
C VAL A 422 -32.09 -8.00 -13.86
N THR A 423 -31.67 -7.78 -12.62
CA THR A 423 -32.17 -8.44 -11.41
C THR A 423 -33.04 -7.45 -10.64
N ILE A 424 -34.30 -7.80 -10.40
CA ILE A 424 -35.33 -6.89 -9.85
C ILE A 424 -35.71 -7.34 -8.44
N ARG A 425 -35.54 -6.46 -7.45
CA ARG A 425 -36.05 -6.60 -6.07
C ARG A 425 -36.83 -5.33 -5.71
N VAL A 426 -38.15 -5.41 -5.69
CA VAL A 426 -39.02 -4.25 -5.43
C VAL A 426 -40.12 -4.59 -4.43
N GLY A 427 -40.30 -3.75 -3.40
CA GLY A 427 -41.32 -3.89 -2.36
C GLY A 427 -41.15 -5.13 -1.48
N SER A 428 -41.78 -5.20 -0.32
CA SER A 428 -41.71 -6.39 0.54
C SER A 428 -42.87 -7.35 0.26
N ALA A 429 -42.60 -8.65 0.29
CA ALA A 429 -43.66 -9.67 0.22
C ALA A 429 -44.65 -9.57 1.40
N GLN A 430 -44.25 -8.92 2.49
CA GLN A 430 -45.08 -8.71 3.68
C GLN A 430 -46.15 -7.61 3.49
N ASP A 431 -46.04 -6.79 2.43
CA ASP A 431 -46.93 -5.64 2.23
C ASP A 431 -48.31 -6.04 1.68
N GLY A 432 -48.45 -7.25 1.14
CA GLY A 432 -49.72 -7.78 0.63
C GLY A 432 -50.34 -6.94 -0.49
N ASP A 433 -49.51 -6.28 -1.32
CA ASP A 433 -49.94 -5.40 -2.41
C ASP A 433 -50.19 -6.20 -3.70
N PRO A 434 -51.46 -6.35 -4.16
CA PRO A 434 -51.77 -7.14 -5.35
C PRO A 434 -51.20 -6.56 -6.65
N GLU A 435 -50.96 -5.24 -6.71
CA GLU A 435 -50.36 -4.61 -7.89
C GLU A 435 -48.86 -4.93 -7.98
N LEU A 436 -48.19 -4.97 -6.82
CA LEU A 436 -46.80 -5.38 -6.71
C LEU A 436 -46.62 -6.83 -7.18
N GLU A 437 -47.43 -7.76 -6.66
CA GLU A 437 -47.40 -9.17 -7.05
C GLU A 437 -47.67 -9.35 -8.55
N ARG A 438 -48.65 -8.62 -9.10
CA ARG A 438 -48.98 -8.66 -10.54
C ARG A 438 -47.80 -8.21 -11.40
N ARG A 439 -47.13 -7.12 -11.03
CA ARG A 439 -45.97 -6.59 -11.78
C ARG A 439 -44.76 -7.49 -11.67
N LEU A 440 -44.45 -7.99 -10.47
CA LEU A 440 -43.37 -8.96 -10.28
C LEU A 440 -43.63 -10.25 -11.07
N GLY A 441 -44.85 -10.77 -11.05
CA GLY A 441 -45.24 -11.93 -11.86
C GLY A 441 -45.08 -11.71 -13.36
N ARG A 442 -45.39 -10.50 -13.87
CA ARG A 442 -45.14 -10.13 -15.27
C ARG A 442 -43.66 -10.21 -15.64
N TYR A 443 -42.76 -9.67 -14.80
CA TYR A 443 -41.33 -9.68 -15.08
C TYR A 443 -40.67 -11.04 -14.81
N ALA A 444 -41.14 -11.80 -13.83
CA ALA A 444 -40.70 -13.17 -13.59
C ALA A 444 -41.05 -14.10 -14.76
N ALA A 445 -42.18 -13.85 -15.46
CA ALA A 445 -42.51 -14.57 -16.69
C ALA A 445 -41.61 -14.24 -17.90
N LEU A 446 -40.75 -13.21 -17.78
CA LEU A 446 -39.76 -12.84 -18.79
C LEU A 446 -38.35 -13.38 -18.49
N ASP A 447 -38.25 -14.30 -17.50
CA ASP A 447 -37.02 -14.97 -17.10
C ASP A 447 -36.26 -15.57 -18.30
N GLY A 448 -34.94 -15.39 -18.33
CA GLY A 448 -34.06 -15.83 -19.40
C GLY A 448 -33.99 -14.92 -20.64
N ARG A 449 -34.69 -13.78 -20.68
CA ARG A 449 -34.46 -12.71 -21.68
C ARG A 449 -33.52 -11.64 -21.13
N PHE A 450 -34.01 -10.41 -20.98
CA PHE A 450 -33.25 -9.35 -20.31
C PHE A 450 -33.43 -9.36 -18.79
N VAL A 451 -34.43 -10.07 -18.26
CA VAL A 451 -34.66 -10.24 -16.82
C VAL A 451 -34.02 -11.54 -16.37
N GLN A 452 -33.10 -11.48 -15.40
CA GLN A 452 -32.46 -12.65 -14.80
C GLN A 452 -33.26 -13.20 -13.61
N SER A 453 -33.88 -12.31 -12.83
CA SER A 453 -34.84 -12.70 -11.79
C SER A 453 -35.65 -11.48 -11.37
N ALA A 454 -36.90 -11.70 -10.98
CA ALA A 454 -37.77 -10.68 -10.41
C ALA A 454 -38.50 -11.24 -9.19
N ALA A 455 -38.29 -10.62 -8.03
CA ALA A 455 -38.90 -11.01 -6.78
C ALA A 455 -39.14 -9.79 -5.89
N ALA A 456 -39.93 -9.96 -4.82
CA ALA A 456 -40.00 -8.98 -3.75
C ALA A 456 -38.64 -8.89 -3.02
N CYS A 457 -38.39 -7.79 -2.34
CA CYS A 457 -37.22 -7.61 -1.50
C CYS A 457 -37.24 -8.60 -0.32
N GLU A 458 -36.19 -9.42 -0.24
CA GLU A 458 -35.88 -10.25 0.91
C GLU A 458 -34.47 -9.86 1.41
N PRO A 459 -34.29 -9.46 2.68
CA PRO A 459 -33.02 -8.89 3.16
C PRO A 459 -31.80 -9.80 3.03
N VAL A 460 -31.94 -11.10 3.26
CA VAL A 460 -30.83 -12.06 3.16
C VAL A 460 -30.47 -12.30 1.70
N GLU A 461 -31.46 -12.43 0.82
CA GLU A 461 -31.26 -12.60 -0.62
C GLU A 461 -30.57 -11.37 -1.23
N ILE A 462 -31.00 -10.16 -0.88
CA ILE A 462 -30.36 -8.92 -1.35
C ILE A 462 -28.90 -8.87 -0.88
N ALA A 463 -28.62 -9.28 0.37
CA ALA A 463 -27.25 -9.35 0.87
C ALA A 463 -26.42 -10.40 0.12
N MET A 464 -26.99 -11.59 -0.16
CA MET A 464 -26.34 -12.62 -0.97
C MET A 464 -26.04 -12.14 -2.39
N LEU A 465 -27.00 -11.49 -3.07
CA LEU A 465 -26.77 -10.92 -4.40
C LEU A 465 -25.64 -9.89 -4.40
N LEU A 466 -25.55 -9.05 -3.37
CA LEU A 466 -24.51 -8.03 -3.27
C LEU A 466 -23.13 -8.60 -2.84
N VAL A 467 -23.08 -9.84 -2.37
CA VAL A 467 -21.85 -10.56 -1.96
C VAL A 467 -21.40 -11.59 -2.98
N ASP A 468 -22.30 -12.27 -3.70
CA ASP A 468 -21.93 -13.39 -4.58
C ASP A 468 -21.97 -13.01 -6.06
N GLU A 469 -22.81 -12.04 -6.45
CA GLU A 469 -23.02 -11.67 -7.85
C GLU A 469 -22.23 -10.42 -8.27
N GLN A 470 -21.93 -10.34 -9.57
CA GLN A 470 -21.23 -9.21 -10.17
C GLN A 470 -22.21 -8.32 -10.93
N PHE A 471 -22.44 -7.10 -10.44
CA PHE A 471 -23.26 -6.10 -11.12
C PHE A 471 -22.40 -4.96 -11.65
N ASP A 472 -22.75 -4.46 -12.84
CA ASP A 472 -22.17 -3.24 -13.42
C ASP A 472 -22.81 -1.99 -12.83
N LEU A 473 -24.11 -2.06 -12.53
CA LEU A 473 -24.93 -0.97 -12.05
C LEU A 473 -25.81 -1.45 -10.90
N VAL A 474 -25.82 -0.70 -9.80
CA VAL A 474 -26.78 -0.91 -8.70
C VAL A 474 -27.62 0.35 -8.53
N HIS A 475 -28.94 0.21 -8.68
CA HIS A 475 -29.91 1.24 -8.34
C HIS A 475 -30.55 0.89 -7.00
N TYR A 476 -30.49 1.83 -6.05
CA TYR A 476 -31.10 1.70 -4.74
C TYR A 476 -32.05 2.88 -4.49
N ALA A 477 -33.31 2.60 -4.17
CA ALA A 477 -34.29 3.59 -3.72
C ALA A 477 -34.89 3.13 -2.38
N GLY A 478 -34.62 3.88 -1.29
CA GLY A 478 -35.06 3.45 0.04
C GLY A 478 -34.44 4.25 1.19
N HIS A 479 -34.45 3.69 2.40
CA HIS A 479 -33.84 4.32 3.57
C HIS A 479 -32.32 4.11 3.60
N GLY A 480 -31.57 5.16 3.93
CA GLY A 480 -30.13 5.09 4.18
C GLY A 480 -29.82 5.33 5.65
N PHE A 481 -28.68 4.83 6.13
CA PHE A 481 -28.19 5.15 7.47
C PHE A 481 -26.72 5.55 7.45
N PHE A 482 -26.32 6.30 8.48
CA PHE A 482 -24.94 6.69 8.73
C PHE A 482 -24.66 6.62 10.23
N ASP A 483 -23.65 5.85 10.61
CA ASP A 483 -23.09 5.75 11.95
C ASP A 483 -21.84 6.63 12.02
N GLU A 484 -21.98 7.77 12.68
CA GLU A 484 -20.91 8.77 12.81
C GLU A 484 -19.73 8.26 13.66
N ALA A 485 -20.00 7.47 14.71
CA ALA A 485 -18.96 6.94 15.60
C ALA A 485 -18.08 5.91 14.91
N ARG A 486 -18.68 5.08 14.03
CA ARG A 486 -17.96 4.05 13.26
C ARG A 486 -17.55 4.51 11.86
N ARG A 487 -17.91 5.75 11.47
CA ARG A 487 -17.82 6.26 10.09
C ARG A 487 -18.35 5.26 9.05
N ALA A 488 -19.43 4.56 9.38
CA ALA A 488 -20.03 3.53 8.53
C ALA A 488 -21.34 4.03 7.94
N ALA A 489 -21.55 3.80 6.65
CA ALA A 489 -22.79 4.17 5.95
C ALA A 489 -23.36 2.97 5.24
N GLY A 490 -24.66 2.99 4.94
CA GLY A 490 -25.28 1.89 4.21
C GLY A 490 -26.77 2.04 3.99
N TRP A 491 -27.41 0.91 3.71
CA TRP A 491 -28.83 0.81 3.37
C TRP A 491 -29.61 0.04 4.43
N VAL A 492 -30.85 0.44 4.65
CA VAL A 492 -31.79 -0.25 5.55
C VAL A 492 -32.63 -1.18 4.70
N LEU A 493 -32.48 -2.49 4.91
CA LEU A 493 -33.28 -3.49 4.19
C LEU A 493 -34.50 -3.94 5.01
N ASP A 494 -34.44 -3.85 6.35
CA ASP A 494 -35.58 -4.12 7.25
C ASP A 494 -35.38 -3.45 8.63
N ARG A 495 -36.41 -3.41 9.50
CA ARG A 495 -36.44 -2.74 10.82
C ARG A 495 -35.28 -3.14 11.74
N GLY A 496 -34.78 -4.37 11.61
CA GLY A 496 -33.63 -4.90 12.37
C GLY A 496 -32.37 -5.13 11.54
N TYR A 497 -32.40 -4.89 10.22
CA TYR A 497 -31.32 -5.28 9.33
C TYR A 497 -30.83 -4.12 8.47
N ARG A 498 -29.54 -3.81 8.66
CA ARG A 498 -28.83 -2.72 8.01
C ARG A 498 -27.56 -3.28 7.39
N VAL A 499 -27.27 -2.89 6.16
CA VAL A 499 -26.08 -3.38 5.46
C VAL A 499 -25.16 -2.20 5.18
N THR A 500 -23.93 -2.25 5.69
CA THR A 500 -22.97 -1.17 5.50
C THR A 500 -22.27 -1.30 4.14
N ALA A 501 -21.72 -0.22 3.60
CA ALA A 501 -20.81 -0.26 2.47
C ALA A 501 -19.58 -1.15 2.70
N ARG A 502 -19.27 -1.52 3.97
CA ARG A 502 -18.24 -2.52 4.28
C ARG A 502 -18.72 -3.95 4.11
N ASP A 503 -19.98 -4.21 4.42
CA ASP A 503 -20.61 -5.53 4.27
C ASP A 503 -20.98 -5.78 2.80
N LEU A 504 -21.27 -4.72 2.05
CA LEU A 504 -21.53 -4.74 0.61
C LEU A 504 -20.24 -4.82 -0.20
N PHE A 505 -20.24 -5.60 -1.29
CA PHE A 505 -19.14 -5.70 -2.26
C PHE A 505 -17.83 -6.25 -1.65
N CYS A 506 -17.94 -7.26 -0.79
CA CYS A 506 -16.78 -7.94 -0.17
C CYS A 506 -15.91 -8.75 -1.15
N VAL A 507 -16.34 -8.91 -2.42
CA VAL A 507 -15.60 -9.59 -3.49
C VAL A 507 -14.68 -8.61 -4.22
N ARG A 508 -13.64 -9.12 -4.89
CA ARG A 508 -12.65 -8.33 -5.67
C ARG A 508 -13.24 -7.47 -6.82
N GLN A 509 -14.55 -7.50 -7.09
CA GLN A 509 -15.21 -6.73 -8.15
C GLN A 509 -16.35 -5.88 -7.60
N VAL A 510 -16.38 -4.61 -8.00
CA VAL A 510 -17.32 -3.56 -7.54
C VAL A 510 -18.11 -2.98 -8.73
N PRO A 511 -19.34 -2.50 -8.55
CA PRO A 511 -20.11 -1.93 -9.65
C PRO A 511 -19.45 -0.66 -10.22
N ARG A 512 -19.65 -0.42 -11.52
CA ARG A 512 -19.20 0.80 -12.22
C ARG A 512 -19.95 2.03 -11.74
N LEU A 513 -21.23 1.87 -11.38
CA LEU A 513 -22.08 2.92 -10.81
C LEU A 513 -22.99 2.38 -9.71
N VAL A 514 -23.01 3.08 -8.58
CA VAL A 514 -24.09 2.99 -7.58
C VAL A 514 -24.92 4.26 -7.65
N PHE A 515 -26.20 4.13 -8.02
CA PHE A 515 -27.18 5.20 -7.95
C PHE A 515 -28.05 4.96 -6.72
N ALA A 516 -27.88 5.76 -5.67
CA ALA A 516 -28.60 5.60 -4.41
C ALA A 516 -29.50 6.81 -4.12
N ASN A 517 -30.79 6.68 -4.42
CA ASN A 517 -31.81 7.60 -3.92
C ASN A 517 -32.20 7.20 -2.48
N ALA A 518 -31.25 7.40 -1.56
CA ALA A 518 -31.38 7.03 -0.16
C ALA A 518 -31.56 8.26 0.74
N CYS A 519 -32.65 8.29 1.52
CA CYS A 519 -32.81 9.31 2.55
C CYS A 519 -31.99 8.95 3.79
N TYR A 520 -30.85 9.60 4.01
CA TYR A 520 -30.00 9.46 5.21
C TYR A 520 -30.55 10.21 6.44
N SER A 521 -31.86 10.45 6.47
CA SER A 521 -32.52 11.27 7.49
C SER A 521 -32.98 10.46 8.71
N SER A 522 -33.10 9.12 8.61
CA SER A 522 -34.05 8.42 9.48
C SER A 522 -33.59 7.00 9.88
N VAL A 523 -32.60 6.86 10.78
CA VAL A 523 -32.67 5.88 11.89
C VAL A 523 -31.62 6.24 12.96
N VAL A 524 -32.03 7.05 13.92
CA VAL A 524 -31.25 7.37 15.13
C VAL A 524 -31.67 6.38 16.24
N PRO A 525 -30.77 5.88 17.11
CA PRO A 525 -31.18 5.14 18.32
C PRO A 525 -32.17 5.97 19.14
N GLU A 526 -33.11 5.35 19.86
CA GLU A 526 -34.21 5.97 20.63
C GLU A 526 -33.80 7.11 21.61
N ASN A 527 -32.49 7.34 21.83
CA ASN A 527 -31.95 8.29 22.79
C ASN A 527 -31.14 9.45 22.18
N ALA A 528 -31.06 9.63 20.86
CA ALA A 528 -30.34 10.78 20.27
C ALA A 528 -31.30 11.85 19.75
N VAL A 529 -31.11 13.08 20.25
CA VAL A 529 -31.82 14.30 19.83
C VAL A 529 -31.59 14.50 18.33
N GLU A 530 -32.65 14.50 17.54
CA GLU A 530 -32.54 14.84 16.12
C GLU A 530 -32.05 16.29 15.96
N PRO A 531 -30.95 16.52 15.21
CA PRO A 531 -30.76 17.83 14.61
C PRO A 531 -31.78 17.94 13.47
N SER A 532 -32.77 18.82 13.62
CA SER A 532 -33.82 19.12 12.64
C SER A 532 -33.33 19.78 11.34
N ASP A 533 -32.04 19.66 11.02
CA ASP A 533 -31.31 20.65 10.22
C ASP A 533 -30.69 19.96 8.99
N GLY A 534 -30.91 20.53 7.79
CA GLY A 534 -30.45 19.99 6.51
C GLY A 534 -28.92 19.85 6.37
N ALA A 535 -28.14 20.50 7.24
CA ALA A 535 -26.69 20.29 7.36
C ALA A 535 -26.31 18.86 7.75
N GLY A 536 -27.12 18.17 8.57
CA GLY A 536 -26.87 16.79 8.98
C GLY A 536 -26.95 15.81 7.81
N GLN A 537 -27.93 15.98 6.91
CA GLN A 537 -28.10 15.10 5.74
C GLN A 537 -26.93 15.18 4.76
N ARG A 538 -26.44 16.40 4.47
CA ARG A 538 -25.26 16.59 3.61
C ARG A 538 -24.02 15.92 4.19
N SER A 539 -23.80 16.03 5.51
CA SER A 539 -22.68 15.37 6.20
C SER A 539 -22.75 13.85 6.06
N ARG A 540 -23.95 13.28 6.18
CA ARG A 540 -24.18 11.82 6.04
C ARG A 540 -23.98 11.33 4.61
N LEU A 541 -24.42 12.08 3.60
CA LEU A 541 -24.13 11.75 2.19
C LEU A 541 -22.61 11.75 1.92
N VAL A 542 -21.88 12.77 2.40
CA VAL A 542 -20.43 12.83 2.24
C VAL A 542 -19.76 11.61 2.90
N GLY A 543 -20.19 11.26 4.12
CA GLY A 543 -19.73 10.05 4.80
C GLY A 543 -20.08 8.76 4.05
N ALA A 544 -21.27 8.69 3.44
CA ALA A 544 -21.66 7.55 2.60
C ALA A 544 -20.81 7.44 1.34
N ALA A 545 -20.64 8.53 0.61
CA ALA A 545 -19.77 8.58 -0.56
C ALA A 545 -18.34 8.15 -0.20
N GLN A 546 -17.78 8.61 0.93
CA GLN A 546 -16.47 8.15 1.41
C GLN A 546 -16.45 6.65 1.70
N ALA A 547 -17.48 6.10 2.35
CA ALA A 547 -17.53 4.67 2.68
C ALA A 547 -17.58 3.79 1.42
N PHE A 548 -18.37 4.18 0.41
CA PHE A 548 -18.44 3.48 -0.87
C PHE A 548 -17.17 3.65 -1.72
N PHE A 549 -16.56 4.85 -1.75
CA PHE A 549 -15.26 5.07 -2.41
C PHE A 549 -14.12 4.30 -1.74
N ALA A 550 -14.16 4.15 -0.40
CA ALA A 550 -13.21 3.32 0.34
C ALA A 550 -13.33 1.82 0.03
N ARG A 551 -14.29 1.39 -0.79
CA ARG A 551 -14.36 0.05 -1.40
C ARG A 551 -13.86 -0.01 -2.84
N GLY A 552 -13.58 1.15 -3.45
CA GLY A 552 -13.11 1.25 -4.83
C GLY A 552 -14.20 1.42 -5.88
N ILE A 553 -15.43 1.76 -5.48
CA ILE A 553 -16.53 2.07 -6.41
C ILE A 553 -16.17 3.33 -7.23
N PRO A 554 -16.13 3.28 -8.58
CA PRO A 554 -15.69 4.41 -9.40
C PRO A 554 -16.68 5.58 -9.42
N ASN A 555 -17.98 5.29 -9.41
CA ASN A 555 -19.03 6.31 -9.46
C ASN A 555 -20.13 6.04 -8.43
N TYR A 556 -20.46 7.05 -7.64
CA TYR A 556 -21.56 7.06 -6.70
C TYR A 556 -22.42 8.33 -6.91
N ILE A 557 -23.71 8.14 -7.12
CA ILE A 557 -24.70 9.22 -7.21
C ILE A 557 -25.64 9.09 -6.01
N GLY A 558 -25.80 10.17 -5.24
CA GLY A 558 -26.75 10.18 -4.13
C GLY A 558 -27.37 11.55 -3.86
N ALA A 559 -28.50 11.56 -3.15
CA ALA A 559 -29.22 12.77 -2.79
C ALA A 559 -28.62 13.45 -1.55
N GLY A 560 -28.18 14.69 -1.67
CA GLY A 560 -27.56 15.46 -0.58
C GLY A 560 -28.53 16.07 0.42
N TRP A 561 -29.82 16.06 0.09
CA TRP A 561 -30.92 16.48 0.94
C TRP A 561 -32.21 15.78 0.51
N ALA A 562 -33.26 15.89 1.32
CA ALA A 562 -34.58 15.33 1.02
C ALA A 562 -35.09 15.77 -0.36
N VAL A 563 -35.46 14.80 -1.17
CA VAL A 563 -36.03 15.01 -2.50
C VAL A 563 -37.54 14.86 -2.46
N ASP A 564 -38.23 15.65 -3.27
CA ASP A 564 -39.63 15.40 -3.60
C ASP A 564 -39.75 14.09 -4.40
N ASP A 565 -40.62 13.19 -3.94
CA ASP A 565 -40.81 11.85 -4.50
C ASP A 565 -41.13 11.84 -6.00
N TYR A 566 -42.02 12.75 -6.43
CA TYR A 566 -42.41 12.83 -7.84
C TYR A 566 -41.23 13.29 -8.70
N TRP A 567 -40.53 14.34 -8.26
CA TRP A 567 -39.38 14.85 -8.98
C TRP A 567 -38.17 13.92 -8.91
N GLY A 568 -38.03 13.12 -7.84
CA GLY A 568 -36.98 12.11 -7.71
C GLY A 568 -37.14 10.99 -8.74
N ARG A 569 -38.36 10.46 -8.88
CA ARG A 569 -38.72 9.52 -9.95
C ARG A 569 -38.44 10.10 -11.35
N VAL A 570 -38.88 11.33 -11.61
CA VAL A 570 -38.64 12.02 -12.90
C VAL A 570 -37.13 12.18 -13.15
N PHE A 571 -36.35 12.53 -12.13
CA PHE A 571 -34.92 12.67 -12.26
C PHE A 571 -34.25 11.34 -12.65
N ALA A 572 -34.57 10.25 -11.94
CA ALA A 572 -34.05 8.92 -12.23
C ALA A 572 -34.43 8.47 -13.66
N GLU A 573 -35.68 8.69 -14.08
CA GLU A 573 -36.15 8.39 -15.43
C GLU A 573 -35.33 9.14 -16.50
N GLN A 574 -35.13 10.46 -16.31
CA GLN A 574 -34.36 11.28 -17.23
C GLN A 574 -32.87 10.91 -17.27
N PHE A 575 -32.30 10.53 -16.13
CA PHE A 575 -30.92 10.06 -16.03
C PHE A 575 -30.73 8.77 -16.82
N TYR A 576 -31.54 7.74 -16.53
CA TYR A 576 -31.43 6.45 -17.20
C TYR A 576 -31.78 6.49 -18.67
N ALA A 577 -32.77 7.30 -19.06
CA ALA A 577 -33.06 7.50 -20.48
C ALA A 577 -31.81 7.96 -21.23
N ARG A 578 -31.10 8.97 -20.72
CA ARG A 578 -29.88 9.50 -21.34
C ARG A 578 -28.70 8.54 -21.27
N ALA A 579 -28.45 7.97 -20.09
CA ALA A 579 -27.34 7.05 -19.85
C ALA A 579 -27.46 5.74 -20.67
N LEU A 580 -28.67 5.40 -21.15
CA LEU A 580 -28.95 4.25 -22.00
C LEU A 580 -29.28 4.64 -23.46
N GLY A 581 -29.07 5.90 -23.85
CA GLY A 581 -29.23 6.34 -25.25
C GLY A 581 -30.68 6.49 -25.73
N LEU A 582 -31.62 6.63 -24.79
CA LEU A 582 -33.04 6.82 -25.04
C LEU A 582 -33.46 8.29 -24.94
N SER A 583 -34.57 8.60 -25.59
CA SER A 583 -35.32 9.84 -25.39
C SER A 583 -36.58 9.58 -24.56
N THR A 584 -36.92 10.48 -23.65
CA THR A 584 -38.20 10.41 -22.92
C THR A 584 -39.39 10.88 -23.76
N LYS A 585 -39.16 11.42 -24.97
CA LYS A 585 -40.22 11.72 -25.93
C LYS A 585 -40.63 10.45 -26.68
N ALA A 586 -41.93 10.16 -26.72
CA ALA A 586 -42.46 9.01 -27.46
C ALA A 586 -42.11 9.09 -28.96
N GLY A 587 -41.60 7.99 -29.53
CA GLY A 587 -41.29 7.87 -30.96
C GLY A 587 -39.95 8.48 -31.42
N ALA A 588 -39.16 9.08 -30.53
CA ALA A 588 -37.82 9.55 -30.87
C ALA A 588 -36.84 8.37 -31.00
N ALA A 589 -35.99 8.42 -32.04
CA ALA A 589 -34.97 7.40 -32.28
C ALA A 589 -33.95 7.34 -31.14
N ALA A 590 -33.41 6.14 -30.90
CA ALA A 590 -32.29 5.95 -29.99
C ALA A 590 -31.03 6.61 -30.56
N ARG A 591 -30.20 7.11 -29.66
CA ARG A 591 -28.93 7.81 -29.96
C ARG A 591 -27.84 7.27 -29.06
N GLU A 592 -26.58 7.44 -29.43
CA GLU A 592 -25.46 6.93 -28.60
C GLU A 592 -25.65 7.26 -27.10
N PRO A 593 -25.48 6.27 -26.20
CA PRO A 593 -25.56 6.48 -24.76
C PRO A 593 -24.67 7.63 -24.28
N ASP A 594 -25.22 8.51 -23.43
CA ASP A 594 -24.50 9.64 -22.87
C ASP A 594 -23.46 9.18 -21.80
N THR A 595 -22.43 10.00 -21.54
CA THR A 595 -21.60 9.84 -20.33
C THR A 595 -22.43 10.09 -19.07
N ILE A 596 -21.97 9.59 -17.91
CA ILE A 596 -22.65 9.77 -16.62
C ILE A 596 -22.91 11.26 -16.34
N GLY A 597 -21.93 12.12 -16.61
CA GLY A 597 -22.05 13.56 -16.45
C GLY A 597 -23.10 14.17 -17.37
N LYS A 598 -23.10 13.82 -18.67
CA LYS A 598 -24.08 14.33 -19.65
C LYS A 598 -25.49 13.90 -19.29
N ALA A 599 -25.66 12.65 -18.85
CA ALA A 599 -26.93 12.12 -18.37
C ALA A 599 -27.42 12.90 -17.13
N LEU A 600 -26.54 13.15 -16.15
CA LEU A 600 -26.85 13.94 -14.96
C LEU A 600 -27.22 15.39 -15.28
N LEU A 601 -26.43 16.09 -16.09
CA LEU A 601 -26.72 17.46 -16.50
C LEU A 601 -28.07 17.54 -17.22
N GLY A 602 -28.34 16.57 -18.10
CA GLY A 602 -29.61 16.45 -18.78
C GLY A 602 -30.79 16.23 -17.84
N ALA A 603 -30.65 15.33 -16.85
CA ALA A 603 -31.67 15.09 -15.83
C ALA A 603 -31.91 16.32 -14.94
N ARG A 604 -30.84 17.02 -14.53
CA ARG A 604 -30.90 18.30 -13.79
C ARG A 604 -31.66 19.36 -14.57
N ARG A 605 -31.31 19.58 -15.83
CA ARG A 605 -31.96 20.57 -16.71
C ARG A 605 -33.44 20.25 -16.89
N THR A 606 -33.79 19.02 -17.24
CA THR A 606 -35.20 18.65 -17.46
C THR A 606 -36.00 18.77 -16.16
N THR A 607 -35.47 18.26 -15.05
CA THR A 607 -36.16 18.34 -13.75
C THR A 607 -36.35 19.79 -13.32
N PHE A 608 -35.31 20.64 -13.43
CA PHE A 608 -35.42 22.08 -13.12
C PHE A 608 -36.45 22.80 -14.01
N GLN A 609 -36.47 22.50 -15.31
CA GLN A 609 -37.43 23.11 -16.23
C GLN A 609 -38.88 22.69 -15.95
N MET A 610 -39.09 21.43 -15.57
CA MET A 610 -40.42 20.89 -15.29
C MET A 610 -40.94 21.25 -13.90
N SER A 611 -40.07 21.23 -12.88
CA SER A 611 -40.43 21.60 -11.51
C SER A 611 -40.54 23.10 -11.31
N GLY A 612 -39.96 23.88 -12.22
CA GLY A 612 -39.76 25.31 -12.04
C GLY A 612 -38.93 25.61 -10.79
N ASP A 613 -39.10 26.83 -10.28
CA ASP A 613 -38.40 27.33 -9.10
C ASP A 613 -39.03 26.87 -7.77
N ASP A 614 -39.99 25.96 -7.78
CA ASP A 614 -40.70 25.53 -6.56
C ASP A 614 -39.99 24.38 -5.83
N CYS A 615 -39.03 23.71 -6.48
CA CYS A 615 -38.36 22.51 -5.94
C CYS A 615 -36.84 22.53 -6.16
N ALA A 616 -36.08 22.05 -5.15
CA ALA A 616 -34.63 21.91 -5.21
C ALA A 616 -34.15 20.47 -5.51
N THR A 617 -35.05 19.52 -5.80
CA THR A 617 -34.73 18.11 -6.07
C THR A 617 -33.71 17.95 -7.19
N TRP A 618 -33.81 18.75 -8.26
CA TRP A 618 -32.89 18.67 -9.38
C TRP A 618 -31.41 18.79 -8.95
N ALA A 619 -31.10 19.64 -7.97
CA ALA A 619 -29.73 19.85 -7.50
C ALA A 619 -29.31 18.89 -6.39
N ALA A 620 -30.24 18.09 -5.84
CA ALA A 620 -29.98 17.21 -4.71
C ALA A 620 -29.03 16.07 -5.10
N TYR A 621 -29.13 15.58 -6.33
CA TYR A 621 -28.30 14.47 -6.82
C TYR A 621 -26.86 14.94 -7.07
N GLN A 622 -25.96 14.52 -6.20
CA GLN A 622 -24.54 14.80 -6.24
C GLN A 622 -23.79 13.59 -6.77
N HIS A 623 -22.82 13.83 -7.65
CA HIS A 623 -22.00 12.78 -8.24
C HIS A 623 -20.59 12.85 -7.67
N TYR A 624 -20.16 11.72 -7.12
CA TYR A 624 -18.79 11.45 -6.72
C TYR A 624 -18.21 10.46 -7.74
N GLY A 625 -17.17 10.84 -8.46
CA GLY A 625 -16.60 10.04 -9.56
C GLY A 625 -16.11 10.89 -10.73
N ARG A 626 -16.19 10.34 -11.95
CA ARG A 626 -15.72 11.03 -13.17
C ARG A 626 -16.89 11.26 -14.12
N ALA A 627 -17.09 12.53 -14.50
CA ALA A 627 -18.21 12.92 -15.36
C ALA A 627 -18.17 12.28 -16.77
N GLN A 628 -16.99 11.87 -17.23
CA GLN A 628 -16.79 11.30 -18.56
C GLN A 628 -16.99 9.79 -18.63
N ASP A 629 -17.19 9.12 -17.49
CA ASP A 629 -17.38 7.67 -17.45
C ASP A 629 -18.68 7.25 -18.16
N ARG A 630 -18.68 6.04 -18.70
CA ARG A 630 -19.79 5.47 -19.47
C ARG A 630 -20.27 4.16 -18.85
N LEU A 631 -21.56 3.88 -18.99
CA LEU A 631 -22.15 2.58 -18.63
C LEU A 631 -22.05 1.56 -19.76
N LEU A 632 -21.86 1.98 -21.02
CA LEU A 632 -21.78 1.09 -22.19
C LEU A 632 -20.63 1.54 -23.10
N ALA A 633 -19.95 0.57 -23.71
CA ALA A 633 -18.98 0.84 -24.78
C ALA A 633 -19.67 1.41 -26.03
N ARG A 634 -18.93 2.10 -26.92
CA ARG A 634 -19.50 2.64 -28.16
C ARG A 634 -19.94 1.53 -29.12
N ALA A 635 -21.03 1.75 -29.84
CA ALA A 635 -21.61 0.78 -30.80
C ALA A 635 -20.68 0.45 -31.99
N GLY A 636 -19.68 1.28 -32.29
CA GLY A 636 -18.68 1.07 -33.34
C GLY A 636 -17.35 0.45 -32.88
N ALA A 637 -17.15 0.22 -31.59
CA ALA A 637 -15.89 -0.33 -31.07
C ALA A 637 -15.73 -1.82 -31.44
N PRO A 638 -14.52 -2.30 -31.84
CA PRO A 638 -14.30 -3.71 -32.18
C PRO A 638 -14.61 -4.61 -30.98
N HIS A 639 -15.50 -5.58 -31.19
CA HIS A 639 -16.00 -6.48 -30.15
C HIS A 639 -15.00 -7.62 -29.91
N PRO A 640 -14.54 -7.90 -28.68
CA PRO A 640 -14.01 -9.23 -28.36
C PRO A 640 -15.22 -10.18 -28.38
N SER A 641 -15.36 -10.98 -29.44
CA SER A 641 -16.54 -11.83 -29.69
C SER A 641 -16.99 -12.60 -28.44
N SER A 642 -18.25 -12.43 -28.05
CA SER A 642 -18.89 -13.06 -26.89
C SER A 642 -19.30 -14.52 -27.09
N ASP A 643 -18.99 -15.13 -28.25
CA ASP A 643 -19.43 -16.49 -28.59
C ASP A 643 -18.45 -17.60 -28.16
N ARG A 644 -17.68 -17.38 -27.10
CA ARG A 644 -17.05 -18.47 -26.36
C ARG A 644 -17.70 -18.57 -24.99
N GLU A 645 -18.86 -19.21 -24.95
CA GLU A 645 -19.17 -20.05 -23.81
C GLU A 645 -17.94 -20.92 -23.56
N ALA A 646 -17.45 -20.92 -22.33
CA ALA A 646 -16.36 -21.76 -21.90
C ALA A 646 -16.81 -23.22 -21.94
N GLU A 647 -16.77 -23.84 -23.12
CA GLU A 647 -16.55 -25.28 -23.18
C GLU A 647 -15.16 -25.57 -22.58
N PRO A 648 -15.03 -26.61 -21.73
CA PRO A 648 -13.74 -27.03 -21.25
C PRO A 648 -12.85 -27.33 -22.47
N PRO A 649 -11.59 -26.85 -22.52
CA PRO A 649 -10.77 -27.00 -23.71
C PRO A 649 -10.59 -28.49 -24.04
N GLY A 650 -11.27 -28.91 -25.10
CA GLY A 650 -11.18 -30.24 -25.70
C GLY A 650 -9.81 -30.50 -26.32
N GLU A 651 -9.49 -31.79 -26.38
CA GLU A 651 -8.22 -32.48 -26.63
C GLU A 651 -7.38 -32.13 -27.88
N SER A 652 -7.67 -31.09 -28.66
CA SER A 652 -6.93 -30.87 -29.94
C SER A 652 -5.80 -29.85 -29.89
N VAL A 653 -5.69 -29.02 -28.84
CA VAL A 653 -4.54 -28.09 -28.67
C VAL A 653 -3.37 -28.77 -27.94
N ALA A 654 -3.66 -29.85 -27.20
CA ALA A 654 -2.65 -30.69 -26.55
C ALA A 654 -1.72 -31.41 -27.54
N ALA A 655 -2.18 -31.67 -28.78
CA ALA A 655 -1.40 -32.42 -29.76
C ALA A 655 -0.31 -31.59 -30.47
N ALA A 656 -0.49 -30.26 -30.60
CA ALA A 656 0.49 -29.42 -31.32
C ALA A 656 1.64 -28.94 -30.42
N VAL A 657 1.41 -28.81 -29.12
CA VAL A 657 2.44 -28.42 -28.14
C VAL A 657 3.26 -29.64 -27.67
N ALA A 658 2.71 -30.85 -27.77
CA ALA A 658 3.38 -32.11 -27.39
C ALA A 658 4.51 -32.56 -28.34
N ALA A 659 4.61 -32.02 -29.56
CA ALA A 659 5.61 -32.48 -30.53
C ALA A 659 7.01 -31.85 -30.33
N GLU A 660 7.11 -30.65 -29.75
CA GLU A 660 8.40 -29.95 -29.58
C GLU A 660 9.01 -30.08 -28.16
N ALA A 661 8.29 -30.69 -27.22
CA ALA A 661 8.75 -30.87 -25.82
C ALA A 661 9.13 -32.33 -25.46
N SER A 662 9.29 -33.24 -26.42
CA SER A 662 9.61 -34.66 -26.17
C SER A 662 11.09 -35.02 -26.41
N ALA A 663 12.02 -34.21 -25.92
CA ALA A 663 13.41 -34.63 -25.76
C ALA A 663 14.08 -33.98 -24.54
N GLY A 664 13.76 -34.48 -23.34
CA GLY A 664 14.52 -34.16 -22.13
C GLY A 664 13.73 -34.26 -20.82
N GLU A 665 13.20 -35.44 -20.51
CA GLU A 665 12.68 -35.84 -19.19
C GLU A 665 13.70 -35.53 -18.07
N GLY A 666 13.36 -35.17 -16.82
CA GLY A 666 12.09 -34.98 -16.15
C GLY A 666 12.31 -34.81 -14.63
N ARG A 667 11.51 -33.95 -13.98
CA ARG A 667 10.91 -34.05 -12.63
C ARG A 667 10.09 -32.78 -12.40
N GLY A 668 8.77 -32.94 -12.30
CA GLY A 668 7.79 -31.86 -12.39
C GLY A 668 7.63 -31.02 -11.12
N GLU A 669 7.33 -29.73 -11.33
CA GLU A 669 6.81 -28.78 -10.35
C GLU A 669 5.34 -28.46 -10.67
N GLY A 670 4.50 -28.41 -9.64
CA GLY A 670 3.08 -28.08 -9.72
C GLY A 670 2.76 -26.68 -9.18
N ASP A 671 1.66 -26.13 -9.69
CA ASP A 671 0.77 -25.11 -9.10
C ASP A 671 1.42 -23.81 -8.54
N GLU A 672 1.39 -22.70 -9.30
CA GLU A 672 1.70 -21.35 -8.76
C GLU A 672 0.51 -20.83 -7.93
N GLY A 673 0.38 -21.38 -6.72
CA GLY A 673 -0.52 -20.90 -5.67
C GLY A 673 -0.12 -19.54 -5.12
N ALA A 674 -1.06 -18.88 -4.41
CA ALA A 674 -0.79 -17.65 -3.68
C ALA A 674 0.51 -17.78 -2.86
N GLU A 675 1.42 -16.80 -2.96
CA GLU A 675 2.67 -16.81 -2.20
C GLU A 675 2.32 -16.63 -0.69
N LEU A 676 2.31 -17.76 0.03
CA LEU A 676 1.95 -17.85 1.45
C LEU A 676 3.20 -17.75 2.34
N VAL A 677 3.05 -17.09 3.48
CA VAL A 677 4.08 -16.94 4.51
C VAL A 677 3.78 -17.86 5.68
N TYR A 678 4.71 -18.75 6.02
CA TYR A 678 4.61 -19.75 7.09
C TYR A 678 5.34 -19.30 8.37
N PHE A 679 4.82 -19.73 9.52
CA PHE A 679 5.29 -19.38 10.86
C PHE A 679 5.86 -20.59 11.59
N ASN A 680 6.92 -20.42 12.40
CA ASN A 680 7.55 -21.53 13.12
C ASN A 680 6.84 -21.92 14.44
N GLY A 681 5.61 -21.47 14.69
CA GLY A 681 4.86 -21.77 15.93
C GLY A 681 3.79 -22.82 15.70
N VAL A 682 3.66 -23.79 16.62
CA VAL A 682 2.63 -24.84 16.57
C VAL A 682 1.85 -24.86 17.87
N ASP A 683 0.52 -24.90 17.77
CA ASP A 683 -0.37 -24.97 18.92
C ASP A 683 -0.32 -26.37 19.55
N ALA A 684 -0.03 -26.43 20.85
CA ALA A 684 0.20 -27.67 21.57
C ALA A 684 -1.03 -28.60 21.63
N GLU A 685 -2.25 -28.06 21.62
CA GLU A 685 -3.48 -28.85 21.73
C GLU A 685 -3.91 -29.44 20.39
N THR A 686 -3.77 -28.65 19.33
CA THR A 686 -4.30 -28.97 18.00
C THR A 686 -3.26 -29.55 17.05
N GLY A 687 -1.97 -29.29 17.29
CA GLY A 687 -0.87 -29.67 16.39
C GLY A 687 -0.91 -28.95 15.04
N ARG A 688 -1.67 -27.84 14.95
CA ARG A 688 -1.72 -26.97 13.77
C ARG A 688 -0.77 -25.79 13.96
N TYR A 689 -0.37 -25.13 12.87
CA TYR A 689 0.32 -23.85 12.97
C TYR A 689 -0.47 -22.90 13.88
N ALA A 690 0.22 -22.29 14.84
CA ALA A 690 -0.41 -21.39 15.78
C ALA A 690 -0.96 -20.12 15.09
N VAL A 691 -0.42 -19.79 13.91
CA VAL A 691 -0.98 -18.82 12.96
C VAL A 691 -1.11 -19.48 11.60
N ALA A 692 -2.30 -19.41 11.00
CA ALA A 692 -2.48 -19.90 9.63
C ALA A 692 -1.58 -19.12 8.66
N PRO A 693 -1.00 -19.77 7.64
CA PRO A 693 -0.18 -19.08 6.64
C PRO A 693 -0.94 -17.91 6.00
N MET A 694 -0.30 -16.75 5.88
CA MET A 694 -0.90 -15.53 5.36
C MET A 694 -0.35 -15.19 3.98
N SER A 695 -1.15 -14.56 3.12
CA SER A 695 -0.65 -14.12 1.82
C SER A 695 0.23 -12.87 1.92
N VAL A 696 1.19 -12.70 1.00
CA VAL A 696 2.01 -11.49 0.88
C VAL A 696 1.15 -10.22 0.76
N ALA A 697 -0.01 -10.29 0.10
CA ALA A 697 -0.91 -9.16 -0.06
C ALA A 697 -1.59 -8.72 1.25
N GLU A 698 -1.96 -9.66 2.12
CA GLU A 698 -2.54 -9.36 3.44
C GLU A 698 -1.50 -8.74 4.36
N LEU A 699 -0.29 -9.30 4.38
CA LEU A 699 0.84 -8.75 5.13
C LEU A 699 1.25 -7.37 4.59
N GLY A 700 1.11 -7.11 3.29
CA GLY A 700 1.40 -5.81 2.67
C GLY A 700 0.50 -4.70 3.18
N LYS A 701 -0.78 -5.01 3.39
CA LYS A 701 -1.74 -4.08 4.00
C LYS A 701 -1.35 -3.74 5.45
N ILE A 702 -0.94 -4.75 6.24
CA ILE A 702 -0.50 -4.57 7.63
C ILE A 702 0.79 -3.73 7.68
N ALA A 703 1.79 -4.05 6.83
CA ALA A 703 3.06 -3.34 6.76
C ALA A 703 2.90 -1.87 6.33
N ARG A 704 1.97 -1.56 5.41
CA ARG A 704 1.67 -0.17 4.98
C ARG A 704 0.85 0.62 5.99
N ALA A 705 -0.09 -0.02 6.69
CA ALA A 705 -0.92 0.62 7.71
C ALA A 705 -0.11 1.08 8.94
N ARG A 706 1.14 0.63 9.07
CA ARG A 706 1.98 0.88 10.25
C ARG A 706 3.38 1.34 9.90
N PRO A 707 3.59 2.66 9.82
CA PRO A 707 4.93 3.19 9.97
C PRO A 707 5.25 3.23 11.47
N ASN A 708 5.43 2.08 12.12
CA ASN A 708 6.04 2.05 13.47
C ASN A 708 7.56 2.29 13.40
N VAL A 709 7.91 3.26 12.56
CA VAL A 709 9.21 3.88 12.36
C VAL A 709 9.17 5.32 12.89
N GLY A 710 8.01 5.79 13.35
CA GLY A 710 7.79 7.12 13.94
C GLY A 710 8.55 7.40 15.24
N ALA A 711 9.10 6.37 15.91
CA ALA A 711 9.97 6.56 17.08
C ALA A 711 11.42 6.95 16.71
N PHE A 712 11.81 6.89 15.43
CA PHE A 712 13.17 7.21 14.96
C PHE A 712 13.28 8.51 14.14
N ALA A 713 12.20 9.27 14.04
CA ALA A 713 12.18 10.50 13.25
C ALA A 713 12.72 11.72 14.01
N VAL A 714 14.00 11.74 14.40
CA VAL A 714 14.85 12.96 14.42
C VAL A 714 16.33 12.57 14.30
N THR A 715 16.86 12.57 13.07
CA THR A 715 18.23 13.06 12.77
C THR A 715 18.33 13.27 11.26
N ARG A 716 17.94 14.45 10.79
CA ARG A 716 18.38 14.95 9.48
C ARG A 716 19.56 15.88 9.72
N GLY A 717 20.69 15.53 9.09
CA GLY A 717 21.91 16.31 9.05
C GLY A 717 22.95 15.81 10.02
N GLU A 718 23.75 14.82 9.62
CA GLU A 718 25.20 14.76 9.83
C GLU A 718 25.79 13.47 9.21
N GLN A 719 27.06 13.52 8.83
CA GLN A 719 27.80 12.47 8.11
C GLN A 719 27.73 11.09 8.82
N ALA A 720 27.95 10.02 8.05
CA ALA A 720 27.97 8.62 8.52
C ALA A 720 28.75 8.46 9.83
N ARG A 721 28.03 8.25 10.94
CA ARG A 721 28.61 7.96 12.27
C ARG A 721 28.75 6.45 12.43
N SER A 722 29.87 6.01 12.99
CA SER A 722 30.17 4.61 13.29
C SER A 722 29.26 4.09 14.41
N PHE A 723 28.57 2.96 14.21
CA PHE A 723 27.82 2.23 15.25
C PHE A 723 28.74 1.35 16.14
N GLY A 724 30.04 1.60 16.10
CA GLY A 724 31.06 0.90 16.88
C GLY A 724 31.52 1.69 18.11
N LEU A 725 32.32 1.04 18.95
CA LEU A 725 33.03 1.70 20.04
C LEU A 725 33.95 2.82 19.51
N PRO A 726 34.31 3.80 20.36
CA PRO A 726 35.28 4.83 19.98
C PRO A 726 36.56 4.23 19.38
N PRO A 727 37.19 4.89 18.41
CA PRO A 727 38.46 4.44 17.84
C PRO A 727 39.49 4.14 18.94
N GLY A 728 40.05 2.94 18.92
CA GLY A 728 41.07 2.50 19.89
C GLY A 728 40.53 1.77 21.12
N VAL A 729 39.21 1.56 21.23
CA VAL A 729 38.60 0.70 22.26
C VAL A 729 38.32 -0.68 21.66
N ASP A 730 38.93 -1.71 22.24
CA ASP A 730 38.75 -3.10 21.85
C ASP A 730 37.51 -3.72 22.55
N TYR A 731 36.52 -4.16 21.77
CA TYR A 731 35.33 -4.82 22.35
C TYR A 731 35.68 -6.15 23.03
N GLY A 732 36.74 -6.84 22.60
CA GLY A 732 37.16 -8.12 23.19
C GLY A 732 37.74 -7.99 24.61
N LYS A 733 37.97 -6.75 25.07
CA LYS A 733 38.56 -6.43 26.37
C LYS A 733 37.59 -5.66 27.26
N ILE A 734 37.13 -6.32 28.31
CA ILE A 734 36.16 -5.76 29.26
C ILE A 734 36.73 -4.54 30.00
N GLU A 735 38.04 -4.50 30.23
CA GLU A 735 38.75 -3.37 30.84
C GLU A 735 38.75 -2.10 29.97
N GLU A 736 38.51 -2.21 28.67
CA GLU A 736 38.42 -1.09 27.72
C GLU A 736 36.95 -0.78 27.37
N ALA A 737 36.15 -1.81 27.08
CA ALA A 737 34.76 -1.68 26.67
C ALA A 737 33.78 -1.46 27.85
N GLY A 738 34.16 -1.87 29.06
CA GLY A 738 33.36 -1.78 30.27
C GLY A 738 32.25 -2.82 30.37
N TRP A 739 31.75 -3.02 31.59
CA TRP A 739 30.61 -3.90 31.87
C TRP A 739 29.65 -3.27 32.88
N GLY A 740 28.36 -3.31 32.59
CA GLY A 740 27.31 -2.73 33.42
C GLY A 740 26.19 -3.72 33.73
N VAL A 741 25.59 -3.56 34.90
CA VAL A 741 24.37 -4.29 35.29
C VAL A 741 23.20 -3.31 35.43
N ILE A 742 22.04 -3.67 34.91
CA ILE A 742 20.81 -2.88 34.97
C ILE A 742 19.81 -3.63 35.85
N PHE A 743 19.53 -3.07 37.03
CA PHE A 743 18.47 -3.57 37.92
C PHE A 743 17.19 -2.75 37.74
N PHE A 744 16.05 -3.38 37.99
CA PHE A 744 14.83 -2.63 38.25
C PHE A 744 15.00 -1.79 39.53
N GLU A 745 14.53 -0.54 39.56
CA GLU A 745 14.75 0.38 40.69
C GLU A 745 14.27 -0.19 42.04
N ALA A 746 13.26 -1.05 42.03
CA ALA A 746 12.75 -1.74 43.21
C ALA A 746 13.18 -3.23 43.31
N ALA A 747 14.29 -3.62 42.68
CA ALA A 747 14.81 -4.98 42.77
C ALA A 747 15.18 -5.36 44.21
N SER A 748 14.95 -6.62 44.60
CA SER A 748 15.35 -7.13 45.92
C SER A 748 16.88 -7.09 46.06
N LEU A 749 17.37 -6.70 47.24
CA LEU A 749 18.78 -6.82 47.61
C LEU A 749 19.27 -8.27 47.51
N ASP A 750 18.38 -9.24 47.76
CA ASP A 750 18.72 -10.67 47.72
C ASP A 750 19.17 -11.14 46.34
N VAL A 751 18.63 -10.56 45.25
CA VAL A 751 19.03 -10.90 43.88
C VAL A 751 20.41 -10.34 43.56
N ALA A 752 20.71 -9.12 44.03
CA ALA A 752 22.04 -8.53 43.88
C ALA A 752 23.09 -9.32 44.68
N ASP A 753 22.72 -9.78 45.88
CA ASP A 753 23.58 -10.62 46.72
C ASP A 753 23.83 -12.00 46.07
N ALA A 754 22.81 -12.64 45.51
CA ALA A 754 22.95 -13.90 44.77
C ALA A 754 23.87 -13.75 43.54
N LEU A 755 23.82 -12.62 42.84
CA LEU A 755 24.69 -12.33 41.70
C LEU A 755 26.09 -11.83 42.08
N LYS A 756 26.35 -11.60 43.37
CA LYS A 756 27.61 -11.01 43.85
C LYS A 756 28.87 -11.68 43.28
N PRO A 757 28.98 -13.02 43.15
CA PRO A 757 30.17 -13.64 42.56
C PRO A 757 30.46 -13.14 41.13
N LEU A 758 29.42 -13.01 40.31
CA LEU A 758 29.55 -12.51 38.94
C LEU A 758 29.86 -11.01 38.93
N LEU A 759 29.18 -10.22 39.77
CA LEU A 759 29.40 -8.78 39.87
C LEU A 759 30.83 -8.47 40.32
N ASP A 760 31.36 -9.18 41.30
CA ASP A 760 32.74 -9.03 41.77
C ASP A 760 33.74 -9.40 40.66
N ARG A 761 33.47 -10.49 39.92
CA ARG A 761 34.28 -10.92 38.78
C ARG A 761 34.35 -9.86 37.69
N ARG A 762 33.18 -9.34 37.27
CA ARG A 762 33.10 -8.30 36.22
C ARG A 762 33.65 -6.97 36.69
N LYS A 763 33.48 -6.62 37.97
CA LYS A 763 34.10 -5.43 38.57
C LYS A 763 35.63 -5.53 38.58
N ALA A 764 36.18 -6.71 38.88
CA ALA A 764 37.62 -6.94 38.83
C ALA A 764 38.20 -6.81 37.40
N GLN A 765 37.43 -7.21 36.37
CA GLN A 765 37.84 -7.10 34.97
C GLN A 765 37.65 -5.68 34.40
N ALA A 766 36.48 -5.06 34.59
CA ALA A 766 36.15 -3.75 34.03
C ALA A 766 36.78 -2.56 34.79
N GLY A 767 37.18 -2.77 36.06
CA GLY A 767 37.76 -1.72 36.89
C GLY A 767 36.82 -0.51 37.04
N ALA A 768 37.30 0.68 36.64
CA ALA A 768 36.53 1.93 36.71
C ALA A 768 35.32 1.99 35.75
N LEU A 769 35.32 1.12 34.73
CA LEU A 769 34.24 0.99 33.75
C LEU A 769 33.14 0.00 34.18
N PHE A 770 33.19 -0.50 35.42
CA PHE A 770 32.08 -1.22 36.02
C PHE A 770 30.99 -0.25 36.47
N LYS A 771 29.74 -0.44 36.02
CA LYS A 771 28.60 0.41 36.44
C LYS A 771 27.42 -0.42 36.92
N THR A 772 26.77 0.08 37.97
CA THR A 772 25.44 -0.37 38.38
C THR A 772 24.45 0.70 37.97
N LEU A 773 23.53 0.33 37.08
CA LEU A 773 22.53 1.18 36.48
C LEU A 773 21.14 0.70 36.95
N SER A 774 20.18 1.61 36.94
CA SER A 774 18.78 1.32 37.23
C SER A 774 17.88 1.55 36.01
N TYR A 775 16.81 0.78 35.90
CA TYR A 775 15.66 0.98 35.02
C TYR A 775 14.43 1.35 35.87
N LYS A 776 13.72 2.41 35.48
CA LYS A 776 12.50 2.85 36.17
C LYS A 776 11.26 2.30 35.48
N ARG A 777 10.22 1.96 36.24
CA ARG A 777 8.98 1.40 35.68
C ARG A 777 8.38 2.35 34.64
N GLY A 778 8.14 1.84 33.43
CA GLY A 778 7.55 2.60 32.32
C GLY A 778 8.47 3.63 31.69
N GLU A 779 9.76 3.64 32.03
CA GLU A 779 10.75 4.54 31.41
C GLU A 779 11.03 4.08 29.98
N GLU A 780 10.88 5.01 29.04
CA GLU A 780 11.19 4.77 27.63
C GLU A 780 12.71 4.67 27.42
N THR A 781 13.16 3.85 26.45
CA THR A 781 14.60 3.69 26.16
C THR A 781 15.31 5.03 25.90
N ARG A 782 14.62 5.98 25.25
CA ARG A 782 15.11 7.34 25.00
C ARG A 782 15.32 8.14 26.29
N GLU A 783 14.43 7.97 27.26
CA GLU A 783 14.49 8.66 28.55
C GLU A 783 15.61 8.09 29.42
N TRP A 784 15.76 6.76 29.43
CA TRP A 784 16.86 6.07 30.08
C TRP A 784 18.21 6.55 29.53
N ARG A 785 18.37 6.59 28.19
CA ARG A 785 19.59 7.10 27.54
C ARG A 785 19.90 8.54 27.94
N ARG A 786 18.88 9.41 27.98
CA ARG A 786 19.03 10.81 28.43
C ARG A 786 19.49 10.88 29.89
N ARG A 787 18.96 10.04 30.78
CA ARG A 787 19.32 10.02 32.21
C ARG A 787 20.79 9.65 32.44
N TYR A 788 21.36 8.83 31.57
CA TYR A 788 22.78 8.48 31.60
C TYR A 788 23.64 9.26 30.59
N ASN A 789 23.11 10.33 29.99
CA ASN A 789 23.80 11.18 29.02
C ASN A 789 24.36 10.44 27.80
N VAL A 790 23.66 9.44 27.31
CA VAL A 790 24.01 8.68 26.11
C VAL A 790 23.17 9.15 24.92
N THR A 791 23.80 9.31 23.76
CA THR A 791 23.14 9.62 22.48
C THR A 791 23.29 8.42 21.54
N PRO A 792 22.26 8.07 20.72
CA PRO A 792 22.39 7.00 19.73
C PRO A 792 23.64 7.17 18.84
N GLY A 793 24.37 6.07 18.59
CA GLY A 793 25.60 6.09 17.78
C GLY A 793 26.82 6.80 18.40
N SER A 794 26.76 7.20 19.67
CA SER A 794 27.89 7.77 20.41
C SER A 794 28.08 6.99 21.71
N LEU A 795 28.82 5.88 21.63
CA LEU A 795 29.16 5.02 22.77
C LEU A 795 30.32 5.62 23.55
N ASP A 796 30.12 5.90 24.82
CA ASP A 796 31.18 6.26 25.77
C ASP A 796 31.14 5.28 26.96
N PRO A 797 32.06 4.29 27.01
CA PRO A 797 32.15 3.33 28.11
C PRO A 797 32.25 3.96 29.50
N GLN A 798 32.75 5.21 29.62
CA GLN A 798 32.83 5.91 30.90
C GLN A 798 31.46 6.32 31.43
N ALA A 799 30.54 6.67 30.52
CA ALA A 799 29.17 7.03 30.83
C ALA A 799 28.30 5.78 31.01
N VAL A 800 28.23 4.95 29.97
CA VAL A 800 27.51 3.67 29.97
C VAL A 800 28.39 2.59 29.34
N PRO A 801 28.67 1.49 30.04
CA PRO A 801 29.54 0.44 29.53
C PRO A 801 28.95 -0.27 28.31
N TYR A 802 29.82 -0.85 27.48
CA TYR A 802 29.40 -1.54 26.26
C TYR A 802 28.59 -2.80 26.51
N TYR A 803 29.03 -3.62 27.46
CA TYR A 803 28.33 -4.84 27.88
C TYR A 803 27.32 -4.50 28.96
N LEU A 804 26.04 -4.83 28.74
CA LEU A 804 24.94 -4.52 29.66
C LEU A 804 24.15 -5.77 30.00
N LEU A 805 24.17 -6.18 31.27
CA LEU A 805 23.34 -7.26 31.79
C LEU A 805 22.06 -6.70 32.42
N ILE A 806 20.91 -7.02 31.85
CA ILE A 806 19.59 -6.73 32.43
C ILE A 806 19.26 -7.81 33.46
N VAL A 807 18.90 -7.42 34.68
CA VAL A 807 18.47 -8.33 35.75
C VAL A 807 17.02 -8.04 36.10
N GLY A 808 16.13 -8.92 35.66
CA GLY A 808 14.71 -8.83 35.96
C GLY A 808 13.81 -9.38 34.85
N PRO A 809 12.59 -9.82 35.21
CA PRO A 809 11.61 -10.33 34.27
C PRO A 809 11.08 -9.23 33.31
N PRO A 810 10.54 -9.63 32.14
CA PRO A 810 10.11 -8.68 31.12
C PRO A 810 8.86 -7.85 31.48
N ASP A 811 8.11 -8.21 32.52
CA ASP A 811 7.02 -7.40 33.07
C ASP A 811 7.53 -6.19 33.88
N GLN A 812 8.78 -6.26 34.39
CA GLN A 812 9.45 -5.16 35.08
C GLN A 812 10.34 -4.35 34.15
N ILE A 813 11.08 -5.02 33.28
CA ILE A 813 11.98 -4.41 32.29
C ILE A 813 11.62 -5.00 30.91
N PRO A 814 10.85 -4.31 30.05
CA PRO A 814 10.30 -4.87 28.81
C PRO A 814 11.35 -5.47 27.86
N PHE A 815 10.95 -6.45 27.03
CA PHE A 815 11.81 -6.94 25.92
C PHE A 815 12.22 -5.80 24.99
N GLU A 816 11.33 -4.82 24.81
CA GLU A 816 11.61 -3.61 24.02
C GLU A 816 12.84 -2.85 24.45
N PHE A 817 13.03 -2.72 25.75
CA PHE A 817 14.22 -2.10 26.28
C PHE A 817 15.49 -2.89 25.91
N GLN A 818 15.42 -4.23 25.92
CA GLN A 818 16.56 -5.09 25.60
C GLN A 818 16.98 -4.99 24.13
N TYR A 819 16.05 -5.16 23.17
CA TYR A 819 16.42 -5.14 21.76
C TYR A 819 16.73 -3.73 21.23
N LEU A 820 16.13 -2.67 21.79
CA LEU A 820 16.48 -1.29 21.42
C LEU A 820 17.86 -0.87 21.96
N LEU A 821 18.25 -1.36 23.14
CA LEU A 821 19.64 -1.20 23.59
C LEU A 821 20.60 -2.05 22.75
N GLY A 822 20.18 -3.24 22.32
CA GLY A 822 20.93 -4.17 21.48
C GLY A 822 21.35 -3.66 20.08
N VAL A 823 20.89 -2.47 19.67
CA VAL A 823 21.39 -1.77 18.48
C VAL A 823 22.81 -1.22 18.70
N ASP A 824 23.03 -0.62 19.88
CA ASP A 824 24.25 0.11 20.22
C ASP A 824 25.13 -0.69 21.19
N PHE A 825 24.54 -1.42 22.14
CA PHE A 825 25.21 -2.13 23.23
C PHE A 825 25.14 -3.65 23.09
N ALA A 826 26.09 -4.36 23.69
CA ALA A 826 26.04 -5.82 23.83
C ALA A 826 25.20 -6.19 25.05
N VAL A 827 23.94 -6.60 24.83
CA VAL A 827 22.95 -6.75 25.90
C VAL A 827 22.60 -8.22 26.17
N GLY A 828 22.64 -8.61 27.43
CA GLY A 828 22.15 -9.90 27.92
C GLY A 828 21.07 -9.72 28.99
N ARG A 829 20.34 -10.78 29.33
CA ARG A 829 19.32 -10.76 30.39
C ARG A 829 19.39 -11.99 31.29
N LEU A 830 19.21 -11.78 32.59
CA LEU A 830 18.89 -12.82 33.56
C LEU A 830 17.56 -12.53 34.24
N ALA A 831 16.62 -13.47 34.10
CA ALA A 831 15.37 -13.49 34.84
C ALA A 831 15.04 -14.93 35.23
N PHE A 832 15.17 -15.23 36.51
CA PHE A 832 14.82 -16.54 37.06
C PHE A 832 13.69 -16.40 38.06
N ASP A 833 12.89 -17.45 38.18
CA ASP A 833 11.80 -17.50 39.15
C ASP A 833 12.30 -17.71 40.60
N GLN A 834 13.51 -18.23 40.79
CA GLN A 834 14.11 -18.47 42.12
C GLN A 834 15.44 -17.71 42.29
N ILE A 835 15.66 -17.16 43.48
CA ILE A 835 16.90 -16.44 43.82
C ILE A 835 18.13 -17.37 43.71
N ALA A 836 17.99 -18.63 44.11
CA ALA A 836 19.06 -19.63 44.05
C ALA A 836 19.56 -19.88 42.61
N ASP A 837 18.73 -19.65 41.59
CA ASP A 837 19.14 -19.81 40.19
C ASP A 837 20.10 -18.72 39.73
N TYR A 838 19.96 -17.49 40.25
CA TYR A 838 20.93 -16.42 40.02
C TYR A 838 22.29 -16.76 40.61
N GLU A 839 22.32 -17.30 41.82
CA GLU A 839 23.55 -17.74 42.49
C GLU A 839 24.21 -18.89 41.71
N ARG A 840 23.43 -19.90 41.31
CA ARG A 840 23.91 -21.02 40.48
C ARG A 840 24.52 -20.54 39.17
N TYR A 841 23.84 -19.64 38.46
CA TYR A 841 24.35 -19.08 37.21
C TYR A 841 25.65 -18.30 37.43
N ALA A 842 25.67 -17.40 38.41
CA ALA A 842 26.84 -16.59 38.73
C ALA A 842 28.06 -17.45 39.10
N ALA A 843 27.86 -18.46 39.95
CA ALA A 843 28.90 -19.41 40.32
C ALA A 843 29.41 -20.21 39.10
N SER A 844 28.52 -20.61 38.20
CA SER A 844 28.87 -21.33 36.98
C SER A 844 29.75 -20.49 36.06
N ILE A 845 29.41 -19.22 35.82
CA ILE A 845 30.25 -18.33 34.99
C ILE A 845 31.64 -18.15 35.61
N VAL A 846 31.71 -17.89 36.92
CA VAL A 846 33.00 -17.70 37.61
C VAL A 846 33.86 -18.96 37.55
N ALA A 847 33.25 -20.14 37.76
CA ALA A 847 33.95 -21.42 37.69
C ALA A 847 34.50 -21.70 36.27
N TYR A 848 33.71 -21.43 35.24
CA TYR A 848 34.12 -21.60 33.85
C TYR A 848 35.29 -20.67 33.47
N GLU A 849 35.30 -19.44 33.97
CA GLU A 849 36.36 -18.46 33.69
C GLU A 849 37.60 -18.57 34.58
N GLN A 850 37.61 -19.50 35.54
CA GLN A 850 38.72 -19.62 36.49
C GLN A 850 40.01 -20.03 35.76
N PRO A 851 41.14 -19.31 35.96
CA PRO A 851 42.41 -19.70 35.37
C PRO A 851 42.82 -21.12 35.82
N GLY A 852 43.21 -21.97 34.86
CA GLY A 852 43.65 -23.34 35.14
C GLY A 852 42.55 -24.41 35.20
N SER A 853 41.26 -24.04 35.20
CA SER A 853 40.20 -25.01 34.90
C SER A 853 40.23 -25.31 33.40
N ALA A 854 40.41 -26.57 33.00
CA ALA A 854 40.19 -26.96 31.60
C ALA A 854 38.67 -27.02 31.37
N PRO A 855 38.12 -26.37 30.32
CA PRO A 855 36.73 -26.57 29.93
C PRO A 855 36.46 -28.05 29.75
N ILE A 856 35.35 -28.53 30.30
CA ILE A 856 34.90 -29.91 30.12
C ILE A 856 34.35 -30.10 28.69
N ASN A 857 33.99 -28.99 28.03
CA ASN A 857 33.40 -28.96 26.70
C ASN A 857 34.31 -29.55 25.63
N GLY A 858 33.71 -30.34 24.75
CA GLY A 858 34.33 -30.74 23.49
C GLY A 858 34.43 -29.54 22.55
N LYS A 859 35.48 -29.47 21.73
CA LYS A 859 35.59 -28.48 20.63
C LYS A 859 34.66 -28.86 19.47
N GLU A 860 33.36 -28.91 19.76
CA GLU A 860 32.29 -29.41 18.90
C GLU A 860 31.15 -28.39 18.83
N VAL A 861 30.61 -28.23 17.62
CA VAL A 861 29.28 -27.65 17.39
C VAL A 861 28.30 -28.76 17.00
N VAL A 862 27.15 -28.79 17.67
CA VAL A 862 26.05 -29.69 17.34
C VAL A 862 24.95 -28.90 16.65
N TYR A 863 24.60 -29.32 15.44
CA TYR A 863 23.45 -28.82 14.70
C TYR A 863 22.31 -29.81 14.86
N TRP A 864 21.19 -29.37 15.43
CA TRP A 864 20.00 -30.19 15.63
C TRP A 864 18.81 -29.54 14.94
N GLY A 865 18.13 -30.26 14.03
CA GLY A 865 17.02 -29.68 13.29
C GLY A 865 15.97 -30.70 12.87
N THR A 866 14.71 -30.39 13.13
CA THR A 866 13.59 -31.27 12.72
C THR A 866 13.23 -31.07 11.26
N ARG A 867 12.60 -32.07 10.66
CA ARG A 867 11.99 -32.02 9.32
C ARG A 867 10.76 -32.92 9.32
N HIS A 868 9.61 -32.33 9.62
CA HIS A 868 8.35 -33.06 9.71
C HIS A 868 7.72 -33.22 8.32
N PRO A 869 7.24 -34.43 7.95
CA PRO A 869 6.60 -34.63 6.66
C PRO A 869 5.37 -33.74 6.47
N GLY A 870 5.29 -33.01 5.36
CA GLY A 870 4.17 -32.11 5.06
C GLY A 870 4.19 -30.77 5.79
N ASP A 871 5.29 -30.45 6.48
CA ASP A 871 5.51 -29.20 7.18
C ASP A 871 6.61 -28.37 6.49
N GLU A 872 6.17 -27.36 5.74
CA GLU A 872 7.04 -26.44 4.98
C GLU A 872 8.01 -25.64 5.87
N ALA A 873 7.67 -25.37 7.13
CA ALA A 873 8.52 -24.55 8.01
C ALA A 873 9.76 -25.31 8.49
N THR A 874 9.58 -26.57 8.90
CA THR A 874 10.71 -27.43 9.29
C THR A 874 11.48 -27.92 8.08
N ASP A 875 10.86 -28.14 6.91
CA ASP A 875 11.61 -28.41 5.68
C ASP A 875 12.48 -27.21 5.28
N LEU A 876 11.94 -25.99 5.29
CA LEU A 876 12.68 -24.77 4.96
C LEU A 876 13.87 -24.57 5.91
N SER A 877 13.67 -24.68 7.23
CA SER A 877 14.77 -24.51 8.19
C SER A 877 15.81 -25.62 8.12
N ALA A 878 15.41 -26.87 7.87
CA ALA A 878 16.34 -27.97 7.65
C ALA A 878 17.18 -27.78 6.38
N THR A 879 16.55 -27.38 5.28
CA THR A 879 17.15 -27.29 3.94
C THR A 879 17.95 -26.00 3.74
N GLU A 880 17.45 -24.86 4.24
CA GLU A 880 17.98 -23.54 3.91
C GLU A 880 18.74 -22.87 5.09
N LEU A 881 18.67 -23.42 6.31
CA LEU A 881 19.42 -22.91 7.47
C LEU A 881 20.40 -23.93 8.03
N VAL A 882 19.91 -25.06 8.54
CA VAL A 882 20.75 -26.05 9.24
C VAL A 882 21.76 -26.69 8.30
N THR A 883 21.31 -27.18 7.14
CA THR A 883 22.19 -27.82 6.16
C THR A 883 23.28 -26.86 5.66
N PRO A 884 22.97 -25.62 5.25
CA PRO A 884 23.99 -24.65 4.85
C PRO A 884 24.98 -24.26 5.96
N LEU A 885 24.56 -24.19 7.22
CA LEU A 885 25.47 -23.91 8.33
C LEU A 885 26.45 -25.06 8.57
N ALA A 886 25.96 -26.30 8.52
CA ALA A 886 26.73 -27.51 8.78
C ALA A 886 27.59 -27.98 7.59
N ARG A 887 27.15 -27.71 6.35
CA ARG A 887 27.77 -28.23 5.11
C ARG A 887 28.31 -27.17 4.16
N GLY A 888 27.98 -25.89 4.36
CA GLY A 888 28.28 -24.82 3.40
C GLY A 888 27.30 -24.80 2.23
N VAL A 889 27.43 -23.79 1.36
CA VAL A 889 26.54 -23.58 0.20
C VAL A 889 27.31 -23.77 -1.10
N ALA A 890 27.04 -24.86 -1.81
CA ALA A 890 27.69 -25.14 -3.10
C ALA A 890 27.46 -24.02 -4.13
N GLY A 891 28.51 -23.59 -4.83
CA GLY A 891 28.44 -22.54 -5.85
C GLY A 891 28.27 -21.11 -5.31
N ALA A 892 28.22 -20.92 -3.98
CA ALA A 892 28.20 -19.59 -3.37
C ALA A 892 29.58 -18.92 -3.37
N THR A 893 29.65 -17.70 -2.83
CA THR A 893 30.93 -17.00 -2.62
C THR A 893 31.89 -17.85 -1.77
N PRO A 894 33.22 -17.69 -1.92
CA PRO A 894 34.20 -18.53 -1.21
C PRO A 894 34.00 -18.64 0.31
N ARG A 895 33.44 -17.59 0.95
CA ARG A 895 33.11 -17.56 2.38
C ARG A 895 31.88 -18.39 2.75
N LEU A 896 30.84 -18.39 1.92
CA LEU A 896 29.61 -19.17 2.17
C LEU A 896 29.72 -20.60 1.66
N ALA A 897 30.67 -20.87 0.77
CA ALA A 897 30.91 -22.20 0.21
C ALA A 897 31.43 -23.22 1.24
N LYS A 898 32.08 -22.77 2.31
CA LYS A 898 32.60 -23.62 3.38
C LYS A 898 31.73 -23.54 4.64
N PRO A 899 31.54 -24.63 5.38
CA PRO A 899 30.81 -24.56 6.64
C PRO A 899 31.63 -23.82 7.71
N VAL A 900 30.94 -23.18 8.66
CA VAL A 900 31.58 -22.23 9.60
C VAL A 900 32.47 -22.94 10.64
N ASN A 901 32.13 -24.18 10.99
CA ASN A 901 32.90 -25.00 11.92
C ASN A 901 34.29 -25.35 11.36
N GLU A 902 34.42 -25.58 10.04
CA GLU A 902 35.72 -25.86 9.42
C GLU A 902 36.65 -24.64 9.52
N GLU A 903 36.11 -23.43 9.32
CA GLU A 903 36.89 -22.18 9.44
C GLU A 903 37.41 -21.96 10.87
N CYS A 904 36.66 -22.41 11.88
CA CYS A 904 37.01 -22.26 13.30
C CYS A 904 37.71 -23.50 13.89
N ALA A 905 37.90 -24.55 13.08
CA ALA A 905 38.42 -25.85 13.50
C ALA A 905 37.62 -26.50 14.66
N PHE A 906 36.30 -26.52 14.52
CA PHE A 906 35.38 -27.25 15.40
C PHE A 906 34.91 -28.55 14.74
N ALA A 907 34.83 -29.62 15.53
CA ALA A 907 34.12 -30.82 15.13
C ALA A 907 32.63 -30.51 14.92
N GLU A 908 32.01 -31.18 13.98
CA GLU A 908 30.60 -31.01 13.63
C GLU A 908 29.85 -32.31 13.89
N ARG A 909 28.66 -32.17 14.48
CA ARG A 909 27.68 -33.25 14.61
C ARG A 909 26.29 -32.76 14.22
N LEU A 910 25.77 -33.31 13.13
CA LEU A 910 24.48 -32.98 12.55
C LEU A 910 23.43 -34.04 12.89
N LEU A 911 22.42 -33.63 13.62
CA LEU A 911 21.22 -34.38 13.96
C LEU A 911 20.04 -33.74 13.22
N LEU A 912 19.78 -34.19 11.99
CA LEU A 912 18.76 -33.61 11.10
C LEU A 912 17.66 -34.63 10.78
N GLY A 913 16.41 -34.18 10.70
CA GLY A 913 15.24 -35.00 10.35
C GLY A 913 15.09 -36.16 11.33
N ASP A 914 15.04 -37.40 10.84
CA ASP A 914 14.88 -38.63 11.63
C ASP A 914 15.86 -38.79 12.81
N ASN A 915 17.00 -38.09 12.78
CA ASN A 915 17.99 -38.10 13.87
C ASN A 915 17.76 -37.00 14.92
N ALA A 916 16.88 -36.03 14.67
CA ALA A 916 16.56 -34.91 15.55
C ALA A 916 15.47 -35.26 16.58
N THR A 917 15.62 -36.40 17.25
CA THR A 917 14.67 -36.85 18.29
C THR A 917 14.96 -36.20 19.63
N LYS A 918 13.96 -36.20 20.51
CA LYS A 918 14.08 -35.80 21.92
C LYS A 918 15.17 -36.61 22.62
N ALA A 919 15.18 -37.91 22.40
CA ALA A 919 16.19 -38.81 22.96
C ALA A 919 17.61 -38.46 22.49
N ALA A 920 17.79 -38.11 21.21
CA ALA A 920 19.10 -37.71 20.68
C ALA A 920 19.58 -36.36 21.26
N LEU A 921 18.66 -35.41 21.47
CA LEU A 921 18.98 -34.13 22.11
C LEU A 921 19.36 -34.33 23.59
N VAL A 922 18.59 -35.12 24.33
CA VAL A 922 18.92 -35.49 25.72
C VAL A 922 20.26 -36.22 25.80
N ALA A 923 20.54 -37.16 24.89
CA ALA A 923 21.81 -37.87 24.82
C ALA A 923 22.99 -36.91 24.53
N THR A 924 22.77 -35.89 23.71
CA THR A 924 23.75 -34.82 23.45
C THR A 924 24.07 -34.05 24.73
N LEU A 925 23.04 -33.67 25.50
CA LEU A 925 23.21 -32.97 26.76
C LEU A 925 23.77 -33.87 27.89
N ARG A 926 23.63 -35.19 27.79
CA ARG A 926 24.23 -36.17 28.73
C ARG A 926 25.61 -36.68 28.28
N GLY A 927 26.14 -36.15 27.18
CA GLY A 927 27.41 -36.59 26.62
C GLY A 927 28.56 -36.48 27.65
N PRO A 928 29.62 -37.31 27.51
CA PRO A 928 30.77 -37.28 28.41
C PRO A 928 31.47 -35.92 28.41
N LYS A 929 31.42 -35.21 27.28
CA LYS A 929 31.76 -33.80 27.16
C LYS A 929 30.53 -33.04 26.63
N PRO A 930 30.16 -31.88 27.20
CA PRO A 930 29.17 -31.00 26.58
C PRO A 930 29.72 -30.51 25.23
N PRO A 931 28.88 -30.30 24.21
CA PRO A 931 29.33 -29.50 23.08
C PRO A 931 29.65 -28.07 23.53
N ALA A 932 30.54 -27.40 22.82
CA ALA A 932 30.82 -25.99 23.08
C ALA A 932 29.66 -25.12 22.57
N LEU A 933 29.04 -25.53 21.45
CA LEU A 933 27.94 -24.82 20.82
C LEU A 933 26.83 -25.79 20.40
N LEU A 934 25.58 -25.49 20.77
CA LEU A 934 24.38 -26.20 20.30
C LEU A 934 23.52 -25.23 19.49
N PHE A 935 23.27 -25.55 18.23
CA PHE A 935 22.36 -24.81 17.38
C PHE A 935 21.12 -25.67 17.11
N THR A 936 19.94 -25.18 17.47
CA THR A 936 18.67 -25.89 17.21
C THR A 936 17.80 -25.10 16.22
N ALA A 937 17.14 -25.81 15.29
CA ALA A 937 16.09 -25.25 14.46
C ALA A 937 14.87 -26.17 14.44
N SER A 938 13.75 -25.70 15.01
CA SER A 938 12.50 -26.46 15.09
C SER A 938 11.32 -25.54 15.31
N HIS A 939 10.12 -26.13 15.41
CA HIS A 939 8.98 -25.43 15.98
C HIS A 939 9.18 -25.16 17.47
N GLY A 940 8.64 -24.02 17.91
CA GLY A 940 8.46 -23.70 19.31
C GLY A 940 7.01 -23.93 19.72
N MET A 941 6.79 -24.59 20.86
CA MET A 941 5.45 -24.87 21.35
C MET A 941 4.71 -23.58 21.73
N GLU A 942 3.50 -23.38 21.17
CA GLU A 942 2.57 -22.33 21.56
C GLU A 942 1.44 -22.92 22.42
N VAL A 943 1.21 -22.31 23.59
CA VAL A 943 0.14 -22.60 24.52
C VAL A 943 -0.68 -21.33 24.68
N GLY A 944 -1.99 -21.43 24.44
CA GLY A 944 -2.90 -20.28 24.49
C GLY A 944 -2.82 -19.51 25.81
N SER A 945 -2.97 -18.19 25.71
CA SER A 945 -2.86 -17.28 26.84
C SER A 945 -3.76 -17.65 28.03
N GLY A 946 -3.17 -17.71 29.22
CA GLY A 946 -3.87 -18.01 30.47
C GLY A 946 -4.23 -19.49 30.66
N ARG A 947 -3.82 -20.38 29.75
CA ARG A 947 -3.98 -21.83 29.93
C ARG A 947 -2.98 -22.38 30.96
N PRO A 948 -3.33 -23.49 31.65
CA PRO A 948 -2.40 -24.19 32.55
C PRO A 948 -1.10 -24.56 31.84
N HIS A 949 0.01 -24.58 32.57
CA HIS A 949 1.35 -24.96 32.08
C HIS A 949 1.92 -24.09 30.94
N GLN A 950 1.28 -22.94 30.60
CA GLN A 950 1.80 -22.04 29.57
C GLN A 950 3.27 -21.67 29.83
N ARG A 951 3.64 -21.25 31.04
CA ARG A 951 5.03 -20.89 31.37
C ARG A 951 6.01 -22.05 31.30
N GLU A 952 5.54 -23.28 31.49
CA GLU A 952 6.38 -24.48 31.52
C GLU A 952 6.66 -25.01 30.11
N ILE A 953 5.70 -24.88 29.19
CA ILE A 953 5.74 -25.50 27.85
C ILE A 953 6.02 -24.48 26.74
N GLN A 954 5.57 -23.22 26.87
CA GLN A 954 5.74 -22.21 25.83
C GLN A 954 7.23 -22.02 25.48
N GLY A 955 7.54 -22.16 24.19
CA GLY A 955 8.91 -22.10 23.68
C GLY A 955 9.73 -23.39 23.82
N ALA A 956 9.13 -24.49 24.29
CA ALA A 956 9.74 -25.82 24.20
C ALA A 956 10.00 -26.21 22.74
N LEU A 957 11.06 -26.98 22.49
CA LEU A 957 11.48 -27.35 21.14
C LEU A 957 10.72 -28.59 20.68
N LEU A 958 9.91 -28.49 19.62
CA LEU A 958 9.26 -29.64 19.03
C LEU A 958 10.30 -30.59 18.43
N CYS A 959 10.25 -31.87 18.79
CA CYS A 959 11.20 -32.89 18.34
C CYS A 959 10.63 -33.69 17.17
N GLN A 960 11.51 -34.42 16.46
CA GLN A 960 11.13 -35.28 15.33
C GLN A 960 10.15 -36.40 15.73
N ASP A 961 10.04 -36.73 17.01
CA ASP A 961 9.15 -37.78 17.53
C ASP A 961 7.67 -37.52 17.21
N TRP A 962 7.28 -36.25 16.98
CA TRP A 962 5.96 -35.92 16.45
C TRP A 962 5.81 -36.34 14.99
N GLN A 963 4.70 -36.99 14.64
CA GLN A 963 4.49 -37.52 13.28
C GLN A 963 4.00 -36.47 12.26
N GLY A 964 3.96 -35.19 12.62
CA GLY A 964 3.51 -34.11 11.74
C GLY A 964 2.00 -33.80 11.78
N PHE A 965 1.20 -34.54 12.56
CA PHE A 965 -0.24 -34.31 12.68
C PHE A 965 -0.80 -34.63 14.07
N GLY A 966 -1.88 -33.94 14.42
CA GLY A 966 -2.64 -34.19 15.65
C GLY A 966 -1.98 -33.65 16.92
N ARG A 967 -2.62 -33.91 18.07
CA ARG A 967 -2.21 -33.39 19.38
C ARG A 967 -0.77 -33.77 19.73
N ILE A 968 -0.01 -32.81 20.22
CA ILE A 968 1.40 -32.99 20.58
C ILE A 968 1.47 -33.46 22.04
N GLY A 969 2.04 -34.65 22.25
CA GLY A 969 2.27 -35.20 23.58
C GLY A 969 3.59 -34.73 24.21
N PRO A 970 3.77 -34.84 25.54
CA PRO A 970 5.02 -34.49 26.22
C PRO A 970 6.26 -35.22 25.69
N ASP A 971 6.11 -36.43 25.14
CA ASP A 971 7.22 -37.18 24.56
C ASP A 971 7.75 -36.58 23.25
N ALA A 972 7.00 -35.65 22.65
CA ALA A 972 7.27 -35.10 21.33
C ALA A 972 7.93 -33.71 21.33
N TYR A 973 8.16 -33.11 22.50
CA TYR A 973 8.89 -31.84 22.63
C TYR A 973 9.89 -31.88 23.80
N MET A 974 10.90 -31.02 23.73
CA MET A 974 11.91 -30.80 24.77
C MET A 974 11.57 -29.54 25.56
N ALA A 975 11.08 -29.71 26.79
CA ALA A 975 10.83 -28.64 27.75
C ALA A 975 11.90 -28.61 28.86
N ALA A 976 11.79 -27.63 29.77
CA ALA A 976 12.70 -27.51 30.91
C ALA A 976 12.75 -28.77 31.78
N ALA A 977 11.60 -29.43 32.00
CA ALA A 977 11.51 -30.65 32.81
C ALA A 977 12.28 -31.84 32.21
N ASP A 978 12.56 -31.80 30.91
CA ASP A 978 13.27 -32.87 30.19
C ASP A 978 14.79 -32.72 30.24
N VAL A 979 15.30 -31.58 30.74
CA VAL A 979 16.73 -31.41 31.02
C VAL A 979 17.00 -31.97 32.42
N PRO A 980 17.63 -33.15 32.52
CA PRO A 980 17.81 -33.84 33.79
C PRO A 980 18.93 -33.19 34.62
N ASP A 981 18.94 -33.40 35.94
CA ASP A 981 19.94 -32.81 36.84
C ASP A 981 21.36 -33.32 36.63
N ASP A 982 21.53 -34.45 35.94
CA ASP A 982 22.80 -35.02 35.51
C ASP A 982 23.21 -34.60 34.10
N ALA A 983 22.50 -33.64 33.47
CA ALA A 983 22.92 -33.10 32.18
C ALA A 983 24.24 -32.35 32.29
N ASN A 984 25.07 -32.54 31.29
CA ASN A 984 26.36 -31.91 31.10
C ASN A 984 26.16 -30.70 30.17
N VAL A 985 25.83 -29.55 30.75
CA VAL A 985 25.60 -28.29 30.00
C VAL A 985 26.53 -27.17 30.43
N HIS A 986 27.43 -27.44 31.37
CA HIS A 986 28.38 -26.45 31.86
C HIS A 986 29.27 -25.95 30.72
N GLY A 987 29.34 -24.63 30.54
CA GLY A 987 30.16 -24.04 29.48
C GLY A 987 29.53 -24.04 28.08
N LEU A 988 28.32 -24.61 27.91
CA LEU A 988 27.59 -24.63 26.64
C LEU A 988 27.15 -23.22 26.23
N MET A 989 27.24 -22.89 24.95
CA MET A 989 26.44 -21.84 24.33
C MET A 989 25.33 -22.48 23.49
N ALA A 990 24.09 -22.03 23.66
CA ALA A 990 22.96 -22.54 22.88
C ALA A 990 22.37 -21.44 21.99
N PHE A 991 21.92 -21.81 20.80
CA PHE A 991 21.20 -20.95 19.87
C PHE A 991 19.90 -21.64 19.47
N PHE A 992 18.76 -21.03 19.79
CA PHE A 992 17.43 -21.59 19.50
C PHE A 992 16.73 -20.80 18.40
N PHE A 993 16.63 -21.40 17.22
CA PHE A 993 15.71 -20.97 16.16
C PHE A 993 14.37 -21.69 16.34
N ALA A 994 13.50 -21.11 17.17
CA ALA A 994 12.14 -21.61 17.45
C ALA A 994 11.27 -20.47 18.00
N CYS A 995 9.97 -20.47 17.69
CA CYS A 995 9.04 -19.49 18.26
C CYS A 995 9.06 -19.52 19.79
N PHE A 996 9.07 -18.36 20.42
CA PHE A 996 9.07 -18.20 21.89
C PHE A 996 10.24 -18.87 22.64
N GLY A 997 11.27 -19.39 21.95
CA GLY A 997 12.36 -20.13 22.58
C GLY A 997 13.16 -19.33 23.62
N GLY A 998 13.12 -17.99 23.57
CA GLY A 998 13.72 -17.09 24.54
C GLY A 998 12.73 -16.46 25.53
N GLY A 999 11.43 -16.48 25.23
CA GLY A 999 10.40 -15.83 26.03
C GLY A 999 9.16 -15.48 25.23
N THR A 1000 8.20 -14.82 25.87
CA THR A 1000 6.92 -14.45 25.26
C THR A 1000 6.51 -13.05 25.74
N PRO A 1001 6.26 -12.07 24.85
CA PRO A 1001 5.68 -10.79 25.21
C PRO A 1001 4.18 -10.92 25.56
N ASP A 1002 3.59 -9.88 26.10
CA ASP A 1002 2.14 -9.78 26.31
C ASP A 1002 1.38 -9.52 25.01
N LEU A 1003 1.96 -8.71 24.12
CA LEU A 1003 1.39 -8.30 22.84
C LEU A 1003 2.10 -8.94 21.65
N ASP A 1004 1.31 -9.36 20.66
CA ASP A 1004 1.82 -9.81 19.37
C ASP A 1004 2.40 -8.62 18.60
N GLN A 1005 3.72 -8.57 18.47
CA GLN A 1005 4.40 -7.44 17.84
C GLN A 1005 4.21 -7.37 16.31
N PHE A 1006 3.64 -8.43 15.70
CA PHE A 1006 3.45 -8.56 14.26
C PHE A 1006 2.00 -8.28 13.83
N LEU A 1007 1.00 -8.69 14.60
CA LEU A 1007 -0.40 -8.67 14.14
C LEU A 1007 -1.20 -7.42 14.50
N LEU A 1008 -0.64 -6.50 15.26
CA LEU A 1008 -1.46 -5.39 15.71
C LEU A 1008 -1.79 -4.49 14.50
N ASP A 1009 -3.05 -4.08 14.41
CA ASP A 1009 -3.60 -2.90 13.76
C ASP A 1009 -4.00 -2.01 14.96
N PRO A 1010 -3.63 -0.71 15.04
CA PRO A 1010 -3.87 0.08 16.25
C PRO A 1010 -5.37 0.14 16.62
N ASP A 1011 -6.25 0.00 15.63
CA ASP A 1011 -7.70 -0.03 15.81
C ASP A 1011 -8.24 -1.40 16.28
N GLN A 1012 -7.41 -2.45 16.25
CA GLN A 1012 -7.73 -3.82 16.69
C GLN A 1012 -6.97 -4.26 17.95
N ALA A 1013 -6.05 -3.43 18.47
CA ALA A 1013 -5.25 -3.75 19.65
C ALA A 1013 -6.08 -4.06 20.92
N GLY A 1014 -7.31 -3.56 21.01
CA GLY A 1014 -8.26 -3.89 22.07
C GLY A 1014 -9.11 -5.15 21.84
N ARG A 1015 -8.94 -5.87 20.72
CA ARG A 1015 -9.74 -7.05 20.32
C ARG A 1015 -8.95 -8.35 20.16
N LEU A 1016 -7.62 -8.28 20.02
CA LEU A 1016 -6.77 -9.47 19.91
C LEU A 1016 -6.49 -10.07 21.30
N GLN A 1017 -6.49 -11.40 21.41
CA GLN A 1017 -6.08 -12.06 22.65
C GLN A 1017 -4.58 -11.84 22.86
N PRO A 1018 -4.13 -11.48 24.08
CA PRO A 1018 -2.71 -11.32 24.38
C PRO A 1018 -1.98 -12.66 24.24
N LEU A 1019 -0.69 -12.66 23.89
CA LEU A 1019 0.10 -13.91 23.74
C LEU A 1019 0.31 -14.61 25.10
N ALA A 1020 0.39 -13.84 26.17
CA ALA A 1020 0.42 -14.34 27.54
C ALA A 1020 -0.23 -13.33 28.50
N PRO A 1021 -0.76 -13.76 29.68
CA PRO A 1021 -1.32 -12.84 30.67
C PRO A 1021 -0.30 -11.83 31.21
N GLN A 1022 0.97 -12.23 31.23
CA GLN A 1022 2.14 -11.42 31.57
C GLN A 1022 3.32 -11.89 30.72
N PRO A 1023 4.22 -11.01 30.31
CA PRO A 1023 5.40 -11.43 29.56
C PRO A 1023 6.36 -12.24 30.45
N PHE A 1024 7.06 -13.23 29.90
CA PHE A 1024 8.00 -14.07 30.66
C PHE A 1024 9.17 -14.61 29.80
N ILE A 1025 10.24 -15.08 30.46
CA ILE A 1025 11.35 -15.82 29.83
C ILE A 1025 10.99 -17.30 29.77
N ALA A 1026 11.24 -17.95 28.63
CA ALA A 1026 10.94 -19.37 28.45
C ALA A 1026 11.67 -20.25 29.48
N ALA A 1027 11.01 -21.32 29.94
CA ALA A 1027 11.56 -22.17 31.01
C ALA A 1027 12.82 -22.95 30.59
N LEU A 1028 12.92 -23.37 29.32
CA LEU A 1028 14.03 -24.18 28.84
C LEU A 1028 15.39 -23.44 28.93
N PRO A 1029 15.54 -22.19 28.43
CA PRO A 1029 16.75 -21.40 28.67
C PRO A 1029 17.06 -21.19 30.15
N GLN A 1030 16.05 -20.94 31.00
CA GLN A 1030 16.27 -20.77 32.43
C GLN A 1030 16.89 -22.03 33.05
N ARG A 1031 16.36 -23.21 32.72
CA ARG A 1031 16.87 -24.50 33.19
C ARG A 1031 18.31 -24.78 32.75
N LEU A 1032 18.69 -24.37 31.53
CA LEU A 1032 20.05 -24.52 31.01
C LEU A 1032 21.04 -23.57 31.69
N LEU A 1033 20.68 -22.30 31.87
CA LEU A 1033 21.53 -21.30 32.51
C LEU A 1033 21.72 -21.61 34.01
N ALA A 1034 20.66 -22.02 34.70
CA ALA A 1034 20.71 -22.29 36.14
C ALA A 1034 20.97 -23.77 36.51
N HIS A 1035 21.55 -24.55 35.59
CA HIS A 1035 21.70 -25.98 35.76
C HIS A 1035 22.54 -26.35 37.01
N PRO A 1036 22.10 -27.30 37.86
CA PRO A 1036 22.75 -27.60 39.14
C PRO A 1036 24.15 -28.20 39.01
N ALA A 1037 24.42 -28.95 37.93
CA ALA A 1037 25.76 -29.48 37.61
C ALA A 1037 26.68 -28.46 36.89
N GLY A 1038 26.31 -27.18 36.90
CA GLY A 1038 26.98 -26.11 36.16
C GLY A 1038 26.17 -25.70 34.94
N GLY A 1039 25.89 -24.41 34.84
CA GLY A 1039 25.04 -23.81 33.81
C GLY A 1039 25.71 -23.61 32.44
N ALA A 1040 24.87 -23.53 31.41
CA ALA A 1040 25.23 -22.95 30.12
C ALA A 1040 25.68 -21.49 30.30
N LEU A 1041 26.61 -21.05 29.44
CA LEU A 1041 27.15 -19.68 29.50
C LEU A 1041 26.10 -18.66 29.06
N ALA A 1042 25.44 -18.95 27.95
CA ALA A 1042 24.42 -18.11 27.36
C ALA A 1042 23.50 -18.93 26.44
N VAL A 1043 22.28 -18.43 26.29
CA VAL A 1043 21.31 -18.92 25.31
C VAL A 1043 20.90 -17.74 24.43
N VAL A 1044 21.12 -17.83 23.14
CA VAL A 1044 20.57 -16.89 22.15
C VAL A 1044 19.28 -17.49 21.62
N ALA A 1045 18.16 -16.76 21.75
CA ALA A 1045 16.86 -17.31 21.37
C ALA A 1045 15.88 -16.22 20.97
N HIS A 1046 14.82 -16.63 20.26
CA HIS A 1046 13.78 -15.74 19.75
C HIS A 1046 12.67 -15.51 20.79
N VAL A 1047 12.28 -14.25 21.05
CA VAL A 1047 11.29 -13.89 22.11
C VAL A 1047 9.84 -13.76 21.63
N ASP A 1048 9.58 -13.95 20.34
CA ASP A 1048 8.23 -13.89 19.75
C ASP A 1048 8.09 -15.00 18.68
N ARG A 1049 7.23 -14.84 17.69
CA ARG A 1049 7.12 -15.74 16.53
C ARG A 1049 8.29 -15.57 15.55
N ALA A 1050 8.99 -16.66 15.24
CA ALA A 1050 10.08 -16.73 14.26
C ALA A 1050 9.55 -17.10 12.86
N TRP A 1051 10.10 -16.48 11.81
CA TRP A 1051 9.56 -16.55 10.43
C TRP A 1051 10.53 -17.20 9.43
N GLY A 1052 10.00 -17.84 8.38
CA GLY A 1052 10.82 -18.44 7.32
C GLY A 1052 11.60 -17.44 6.44
N TYR A 1053 11.20 -16.17 6.42
CA TYR A 1053 11.80 -15.11 5.60
C TYR A 1053 13.21 -14.71 6.03
N SER A 1054 13.62 -15.01 7.27
CA SER A 1054 14.99 -14.81 7.75
C SER A 1054 16.00 -15.77 7.14
N ILE A 1055 15.50 -16.79 6.43
CA ILE A 1055 16.29 -17.82 5.77
C ILE A 1055 16.14 -17.71 4.25
N ARG A 1056 15.00 -17.24 3.73
CA ARG A 1056 14.77 -17.02 2.28
C ARG A 1056 13.92 -15.77 1.99
N PRO A 1057 14.50 -14.67 1.49
CA PRO A 1057 13.75 -13.51 1.04
C PRO A 1057 13.17 -13.72 -0.38
N PRO A 1058 12.02 -13.10 -0.71
CA PRO A 1058 11.40 -13.22 -2.03
C PRO A 1058 12.31 -12.58 -3.09
N LYS A 1059 12.49 -13.28 -4.22
CA LYS A 1059 13.39 -12.96 -5.35
C LYS A 1059 14.88 -13.32 -5.15
N SER A 1060 15.30 -13.89 -4.02
CA SER A 1060 16.64 -14.48 -3.88
C SER A 1060 16.59 -15.98 -4.13
N THR A 1061 17.49 -16.48 -4.99
CA THR A 1061 17.73 -17.92 -5.17
C THR A 1061 18.73 -18.49 -4.16
N ALA A 1062 19.27 -17.65 -3.26
CA ALA A 1062 20.27 -18.05 -2.26
C ALA A 1062 19.76 -17.83 -0.82
N ALA A 1063 20.06 -18.78 0.07
CA ALA A 1063 19.73 -18.74 1.49
C ALA A 1063 20.42 -17.57 2.22
N GLN A 1064 19.66 -16.87 3.08
CA GLN A 1064 20.11 -15.70 3.86
C GLN A 1064 20.66 -16.12 5.23
N ILE A 1065 21.67 -16.99 5.25
CA ILE A 1065 22.26 -17.52 6.50
C ILE A 1065 23.29 -16.59 7.16
N GLY A 1066 23.55 -15.41 6.59
CA GLY A 1066 24.64 -14.52 6.98
C GLY A 1066 24.69 -14.20 8.48
N PRO A 1067 23.64 -13.58 9.06
CA PRO A 1067 23.61 -13.23 10.48
C PRO A 1067 23.81 -14.44 11.42
N PHE A 1068 23.21 -15.58 11.09
CA PHE A 1068 23.38 -16.83 11.85
C PHE A 1068 24.81 -17.32 11.76
N ARG A 1069 25.34 -17.49 10.54
CA ARG A 1069 26.70 -17.97 10.29
C ARG A 1069 27.72 -17.12 11.03
N GLU A 1070 27.62 -15.80 10.91
CA GLU A 1070 28.60 -14.89 11.52
C GLU A 1070 28.46 -14.83 13.04
N SER A 1071 27.25 -14.96 13.59
CA SER A 1071 27.07 -15.09 15.04
C SER A 1071 27.79 -16.34 15.57
N LEU A 1072 27.65 -17.49 14.88
CA LEU A 1072 28.35 -18.71 15.25
C LEU A 1072 29.87 -18.57 15.06
N ASN A 1073 30.31 -17.88 13.99
CA ASN A 1073 31.72 -17.60 13.73
C ASN A 1073 32.36 -16.79 14.87
N TYR A 1074 31.74 -15.69 15.31
CA TYR A 1074 32.20 -14.90 16.44
C TYR A 1074 32.31 -15.75 17.71
N VAL A 1075 31.24 -16.48 18.04
CA VAL A 1075 31.19 -17.35 19.23
C VAL A 1075 32.29 -18.42 19.18
N MET A 1076 32.45 -19.13 18.05
CA MET A 1076 33.47 -20.17 17.89
C MET A 1076 34.90 -19.62 17.81
N ARG A 1077 35.10 -18.33 17.56
CA ARG A 1077 36.39 -17.63 17.71
C ARG A 1077 36.69 -17.20 19.14
N GLY A 1078 35.74 -17.42 20.06
CA GLY A 1078 35.88 -17.04 21.46
C GLY A 1078 35.58 -15.57 21.70
N GLU A 1079 34.82 -14.94 20.80
CA GLU A 1079 34.33 -13.58 21.01
C GLU A 1079 33.12 -13.57 21.96
N PRO A 1080 32.88 -12.47 22.69
CA PRO A 1080 31.74 -12.36 23.59
C PRO A 1080 30.39 -12.48 22.87
N VAL A 1081 29.50 -13.32 23.40
CA VAL A 1081 28.20 -13.65 22.78
C VAL A 1081 27.31 -12.42 22.56
N GLY A 1082 27.31 -11.46 23.50
CA GLY A 1082 26.52 -10.25 23.37
C GLY A 1082 26.99 -9.36 22.22
N HIS A 1083 28.30 -9.35 21.92
CA HIS A 1083 28.84 -8.63 20.76
C HIS A 1083 28.42 -9.31 19.46
N ALA A 1084 28.51 -10.64 19.39
CA ALA A 1084 28.08 -11.43 18.23
C ALA A 1084 26.62 -11.13 17.87
N VAL A 1085 25.72 -11.13 18.85
CA VAL A 1085 24.29 -10.86 18.63
C VAL A 1085 24.04 -9.39 18.29
N LYS A 1086 24.69 -8.45 18.99
CA LYS A 1086 24.60 -7.00 18.69
C LYS A 1086 24.98 -6.72 17.24
N ASP A 1087 26.15 -7.20 16.81
CA ASP A 1087 26.71 -6.90 15.50
C ASP A 1087 25.84 -7.49 14.38
N GLN A 1088 25.37 -8.72 14.56
CA GLN A 1088 24.67 -9.45 13.51
C GLN A 1088 23.17 -9.17 13.48
N PHE A 1089 22.48 -9.19 14.61
CA PHE A 1089 21.03 -8.99 14.66
C PHE A 1089 20.66 -7.52 14.93
N GLY A 1090 21.34 -6.85 15.87
CA GLY A 1090 21.13 -5.43 16.15
C GLY A 1090 21.48 -4.52 14.97
N GLY A 1091 22.60 -4.79 14.29
CA GLY A 1091 22.99 -4.09 13.06
C GLY A 1091 22.02 -4.32 11.91
N HIS A 1092 21.56 -5.56 11.72
CA HIS A 1092 20.59 -5.90 10.68
C HIS A 1092 19.23 -5.24 10.93
N PHE A 1093 18.76 -5.27 12.19
CA PHE A 1093 17.57 -4.57 12.64
C PHE A 1093 17.60 -3.06 12.34
N ALA A 1094 18.72 -2.38 12.64
CA ALA A 1094 18.88 -0.95 12.39
C ALA A 1094 18.90 -0.62 10.88
N SER A 1095 19.60 -1.44 10.08
CA SER A 1095 19.70 -1.27 8.62
C SER A 1095 18.34 -1.44 7.94
N LEU A 1096 17.61 -2.50 8.27
CA LEU A 1096 16.29 -2.77 7.72
C LEU A 1096 15.27 -1.71 8.17
N SER A 1097 15.32 -1.26 9.42
CA SER A 1097 14.46 -0.18 9.93
C SER A 1097 14.67 1.13 9.17
N THR A 1098 15.93 1.49 8.88
CA THR A 1098 16.27 2.69 8.10
C THR A 1098 15.76 2.58 6.66
N THR A 1099 15.91 1.40 6.05
CA THR A 1099 15.47 1.12 4.70
C THR A 1099 13.95 1.21 4.58
N LEU A 1100 13.21 0.60 5.51
CA LEU A 1100 11.76 0.70 5.58
C LEU A 1100 11.30 2.16 5.76
N LEU A 1101 11.93 2.91 6.67
CA LEU A 1101 11.60 4.33 6.89
C LEU A 1101 11.76 5.16 5.61
N SER A 1102 12.86 4.92 4.87
CA SER A 1102 13.12 5.59 3.61
C SER A 1102 12.11 5.21 2.53
N ALA A 1103 11.70 3.94 2.48
CA ALA A 1103 10.73 3.45 1.50
C ALA A 1103 9.31 3.98 1.73
N VAL A 1104 8.93 4.26 2.98
CA VAL A 1104 7.59 4.79 3.34
C VAL A 1104 7.57 6.30 3.57
N SER A 1105 8.71 6.99 3.41
CA SER A 1105 8.78 8.44 3.60
C SER A 1105 7.88 9.17 2.59
N PRO A 1106 7.06 10.14 3.03
CA PRO A 1106 6.23 10.96 2.13
C PRO A 1106 7.04 11.74 1.09
N THR A 1107 8.32 12.02 1.39
CA THR A 1107 9.25 12.73 0.50
C THR A 1107 10.19 11.80 -0.26
N ALA A 1108 10.00 10.48 -0.19
CA ALA A 1108 10.82 9.53 -0.93
C ALA A 1108 10.60 9.67 -2.44
N ALA A 1109 11.70 9.81 -3.19
CA ALA A 1109 11.66 9.72 -4.65
C ALA A 1109 11.01 8.39 -5.05
N ALA A 1110 10.23 8.38 -6.13
CA ALA A 1110 9.42 7.22 -6.49
C ALA A 1110 10.27 5.95 -6.76
N ALA A 1111 11.56 6.09 -7.13
CA ALA A 1111 12.51 4.99 -7.29
C ALA A 1111 12.97 4.35 -5.96
N SER A 1112 12.79 5.04 -4.83
CA SER A 1112 13.08 4.54 -3.47
C SER A 1112 11.86 3.89 -2.81
N ARG A 1113 10.68 3.93 -3.45
CA ARG A 1113 9.46 3.28 -2.95
C ARG A 1113 9.52 1.78 -3.24
N MET A 1114 9.36 0.97 -2.19
CA MET A 1114 9.30 -0.48 -2.29
C MET A 1114 7.94 -0.94 -2.85
N SER A 1115 7.96 -2.03 -3.62
CA SER A 1115 6.74 -2.77 -3.95
C SER A 1115 6.10 -3.32 -2.67
N ASP A 1116 4.81 -3.68 -2.70
CA ASP A 1116 4.14 -4.35 -1.56
C ASP A 1116 4.93 -5.57 -1.08
N LYS A 1117 5.35 -6.40 -2.03
CA LYS A 1117 6.10 -7.61 -1.79
C LYS A 1117 7.45 -7.34 -1.11
N ASP A 1118 8.18 -6.32 -1.57
CA ASP A 1118 9.46 -5.93 -0.97
C ASP A 1118 9.26 -5.27 0.41
N LEU A 1119 8.22 -4.46 0.57
CA LEU A 1119 7.89 -3.83 1.86
C LEU A 1119 7.59 -4.88 2.93
N VAL A 1120 6.78 -5.90 2.61
CA VAL A 1120 6.50 -7.03 3.51
C VAL A 1120 7.77 -7.77 3.85
N ALA A 1121 8.57 -8.11 2.83
CA ALA A 1121 9.81 -8.87 3.04
C ALA A 1121 10.77 -8.15 4.00
N TYR A 1122 10.96 -6.84 3.83
CA TYR A 1122 11.82 -6.05 4.70
C TYR A 1122 11.22 -5.87 6.10
N TRP A 1123 9.90 -5.68 6.21
CA TRP A 1123 9.21 -5.54 7.50
C TRP A 1123 9.31 -6.82 8.34
N LEU A 1124 9.12 -7.98 7.72
CA LEU A 1124 9.28 -9.28 8.38
C LEU A 1124 10.71 -9.54 8.84
N GLN A 1125 11.71 -9.36 7.95
CA GLN A 1125 13.11 -9.51 8.31
C GLN A 1125 13.52 -8.55 9.44
N ARG A 1126 12.99 -7.31 9.44
CA ARG A 1126 13.25 -6.31 10.47
C ARG A 1126 12.75 -6.78 11.83
N ASN A 1127 11.51 -7.27 11.89
CA ASN A 1127 10.91 -7.71 13.15
C ASN A 1127 11.54 -9.00 13.68
N ASP A 1128 11.90 -9.94 12.80
CA ASP A 1128 12.58 -11.17 13.21
C ASP A 1128 14.00 -10.88 13.75
N ALA A 1129 14.77 -10.02 13.06
CA ALA A 1129 16.10 -9.61 13.52
C ALA A 1129 16.07 -8.90 14.88
N GLN A 1130 15.02 -8.14 15.17
CA GLN A 1130 14.82 -7.47 16.47
C GLN A 1130 14.70 -8.46 17.64
N ASN A 1131 14.15 -9.65 17.38
CA ASN A 1131 13.65 -10.55 18.42
C ASN A 1131 14.63 -11.67 18.81
N TYR A 1132 15.85 -11.71 18.26
CA TYR A 1132 16.94 -12.52 18.80
C TYR A 1132 17.60 -11.82 19.97
N VAL A 1133 17.48 -12.41 21.16
CA VAL A 1133 18.06 -11.86 22.39
C VAL A 1133 19.08 -12.81 23.00
N THR A 1134 20.03 -12.25 23.75
CA THR A 1134 20.94 -13.03 24.58
C THR A 1134 20.38 -13.17 25.99
N LEU A 1135 20.24 -14.41 26.47
CA LEU A 1135 19.94 -14.76 27.86
C LEU A 1135 21.24 -15.25 28.51
N GLY A 1136 21.60 -14.65 29.64
CA GLY A 1136 22.92 -14.78 30.25
C GLY A 1136 23.74 -13.49 30.20
N ASP A 1137 24.96 -13.58 30.68
CA ASP A 1137 25.97 -12.52 30.68
C ASP A 1137 26.45 -12.25 29.24
N PRO A 1138 26.27 -11.03 28.72
CA PRO A 1138 26.66 -10.71 27.35
C PRO A 1138 28.17 -10.74 27.11
N ALA A 1139 28.98 -10.70 28.17
CA ALA A 1139 30.44 -10.80 28.08
C ALA A 1139 30.97 -12.24 28.11
N ALA A 1140 30.10 -13.24 28.29
CA ALA A 1140 30.50 -14.64 28.29
C ALA A 1140 31.05 -15.04 26.91
N ARG A 1141 32.15 -15.81 26.91
CA ARG A 1141 32.85 -16.24 25.70
C ARG A 1141 33.36 -17.67 25.84
N LEU A 1142 33.45 -18.40 24.73
CA LEU A 1142 34.06 -19.72 24.70
C LEU A 1142 35.57 -19.61 24.91
N ARG A 1143 36.13 -20.48 25.75
CA ARG A 1143 37.59 -20.59 25.94
C ARG A 1143 38.21 -21.49 24.88
N VAL A 1144 38.16 -21.05 23.62
CA VAL A 1144 38.46 -21.87 22.42
C VAL A 1144 39.82 -22.56 22.48
N ASP A 1145 40.85 -21.88 23.00
CA ASP A 1145 42.20 -22.43 23.16
C ASP A 1145 42.30 -23.59 24.16
N ALA A 1146 41.30 -23.73 25.03
CA ALA A 1146 41.24 -24.75 26.06
C ALA A 1146 40.20 -25.84 25.77
N LEU A 1147 39.41 -25.73 24.69
CA LEU A 1147 38.49 -26.76 24.25
C LEU A 1147 39.27 -27.97 23.68
N THR A 1148 38.73 -29.18 23.86
CA THR A 1148 39.42 -30.44 23.51
C THR A 1148 38.62 -31.37 22.63
#